data_AF-A0A964Q5I6-F1
#
_entry.id   AF-A0A964Q5I6-F1
#
_cell.length_a   1.000
_cell.length_b   1.000
_cell.length_c   1.000
_cell.angle_alpha   90.00
_cell.angle_beta   90.00
_cell.angle_gamma   90.00
#
_symmetry.space_group_name_H-M   'P 1'
#
loop_
_entity.id
_entity.type
_entity.pdbx_description
1 polymer ?
#
loop_
_entity_poly.entity_id
_entity_poly.type
_entity_poly.pdbx_seq_one_letter_code
_entity_poly.pdbx_strand_id
1 'polypeptide(L)'
;MEDLLTALDGCVSAEKILGYLNLSDGRPDSRCHASLNQAYAFLANHGDKQPWLTLAQWLEERLDEFKAAGATAFKNDRQARKTLELLAPFLEAYRAFHSDLLGHLDDADMFLPFFLARALETLLKLGLEKGFPRQPEPFLKLALERINDFTGYRPVAILETRPSGKPYPHEWFCCVPLYHRASGFAWGPYESLVRQALEILRSSDPSLLHEARLELEYLDEIALDVRGYDHSHPANLRPNFFFGEWDPHCIDNQGRFRRLVLRKSLLDIFLQMQEEGDAEQAFETAAVLAGAILMASAVTGILPGTHEASASLGTLVPRVARMRDTFYESLIALQEEPRRTRLREGKKQARQAFGQARQSLNTLLGRKRAAHVQRRFLALLLANMGHLDSARAEARKIEAASGRILAEILGILRLSHVEIERGLGAQAVERPGQAFQLVQRGIECGALADPWNILGFQGLFPLSPAREDSARDSRVDELLLIMEQIFLLISRLMSLAAADGDEALVAKLEEGLEAKAKWWDRFASWEVDGVRHVHGDENFYSAQIMARALLKWYHRGETLADLAFWKEQVASIHTTQAYSTVVDLLLRKGDQVATQGLLMSWLNQGMQTPLENGRHSFHALAARWLLITVVHRERMNASQVEGRHAAVRLFFDQLEANAEEIWGLSTLYDVFPDPAAKEDDPFHSAYESMSFQETQGDRHEGGISDPRPDSSFHLEEQAEDLLSNLRFLHSLARLWQITAYYLGMRSEANSKDLQALQRWKELASSRLKALRNFAIRWHNYPIPQPGNDADSLMEYQRRAQLREELVHWLVITEVEQARAVIAIQCALGEANQPPGEPWQEAFIVLERAIVAGDPAPVRLALAPFTKLLSKEKLLYLPLSRGGTPGRIFQVRLIQKCLNFLLLNLPRLGLVQETFALLTLAVKMEDPAPGKGQGVSEFNLHFQLAFSALLESVTEIADDIDDSDLVELLSQLLEPFEKLWITQSLTGKLSSCEALLDTNLFDRVRDFIETYGQDIFHPRFMTLGNLLGVMRHGTDKYLRALEENPDPLHPVKLAQALGDRITREEAARLLSVILPCVAENFDEFKDFNSSSTLSNYGNKLHVLLSFLRVKAVFERRAWMLVPALSVHEALVKAKRPKAAKLWQKQLADAT
;
A
#
# COMPACT_ATOMS: atom_id res chain seq x y z
N MET A 1 34.80 -41.06 -4.69
CA MET A 1 35.13 -39.86 -5.49
C MET A 1 36.11 -40.24 -6.59
N GLU A 2 37.27 -40.84 -6.27
CA GLU A 2 38.21 -41.39 -7.27
C GLU A 2 37.56 -42.37 -8.28
N ASP A 3 36.72 -43.31 -7.81
CA ASP A 3 35.97 -44.22 -8.71
C ASP A 3 35.01 -43.48 -9.67
N LEU A 4 34.43 -42.36 -9.22
CA LEU A 4 33.51 -41.53 -10.01
C LEU A 4 34.26 -40.76 -11.09
N LEU A 5 35.42 -40.18 -10.76
CA LEU A 5 36.28 -39.45 -11.70
C LEU A 5 36.88 -40.38 -12.75
N THR A 6 37.25 -41.60 -12.35
CA THR A 6 37.74 -42.64 -13.28
C THR A 6 36.65 -43.08 -14.27
N ALA A 7 35.40 -43.19 -13.80
CA ALA A 7 34.27 -43.48 -14.69
C ALA A 7 33.94 -42.32 -15.64
N LEU A 8 34.10 -41.07 -15.17
CA LEU A 8 33.93 -39.87 -16.00
C LEU A 8 34.94 -39.82 -17.16
N ASP A 9 36.20 -40.19 -16.92
CA ASP A 9 37.24 -40.27 -17.96
C ASP A 9 36.90 -41.25 -19.09
N GLY A 10 36.14 -42.30 -18.78
CA GLY A 10 35.64 -43.26 -19.76
C GLY A 10 34.54 -42.69 -20.67
N CYS A 11 33.89 -41.60 -20.26
CA CYS A 11 32.72 -41.03 -20.94
C CYS A 11 32.98 -39.67 -21.58
N VAL A 12 33.87 -38.85 -21.01
CA VAL A 12 34.12 -37.46 -21.46
C VAL A 12 35.61 -37.18 -21.58
N SER A 13 36.02 -36.61 -22.71
CA SER A 13 37.42 -36.25 -22.96
C SER A 13 37.77 -34.90 -22.33
N ALA A 14 38.47 -34.92 -21.20
CA ALA A 14 39.02 -33.73 -20.53
C ALA A 14 39.95 -32.91 -21.45
N GLU A 15 40.68 -33.59 -22.35
CA GLU A 15 41.60 -32.98 -23.32
C GLU A 15 40.90 -31.91 -24.19
N LYS A 16 39.62 -32.10 -24.55
CA LYS A 16 38.87 -31.12 -25.34
C LYS A 16 38.62 -29.82 -24.58
N ILE A 17 38.24 -29.93 -23.30
CA ILE A 17 37.93 -28.78 -22.44
C ILE A 17 39.24 -28.05 -22.09
N LEU A 18 40.24 -28.79 -21.62
CA LEU A 18 41.54 -28.23 -21.26
C LEU A 18 42.28 -27.67 -22.47
N GLY A 19 42.16 -28.31 -23.64
CA GLY A 19 42.73 -27.83 -24.89
C GLY A 19 42.14 -26.48 -25.32
N TYR A 20 40.82 -26.31 -25.17
CA TYR A 20 40.19 -25.01 -25.35
C TYR A 20 40.75 -23.99 -24.34
N LEU A 21 40.75 -24.32 -23.04
CA LEU A 21 41.22 -23.40 -22.01
C LEU A 21 42.69 -22.98 -22.20
N ASN A 22 43.53 -23.84 -22.79
CA ASN A 22 44.96 -23.58 -22.95
C ASN A 22 45.36 -22.95 -24.30
N LEU A 23 44.59 -23.15 -25.37
CA LEU A 23 44.96 -22.75 -26.74
C LEU A 23 44.00 -21.73 -27.38
N SER A 24 42.81 -21.52 -26.80
CA SER A 24 41.80 -20.59 -27.32
C SER A 24 42.16 -19.12 -27.06
N ASP A 25 41.59 -18.23 -27.87
CA ASP A 25 41.58 -16.78 -27.68
C ASP A 25 40.42 -16.29 -26.78
N GLY A 26 39.66 -17.22 -26.19
CA GLY A 26 38.53 -16.93 -25.30
C GLY A 26 37.20 -16.63 -26.00
N ARG A 27 37.08 -16.96 -27.30
CA ARG A 27 35.78 -16.95 -28.00
C ARG A 27 34.93 -18.16 -27.61
N PRO A 28 33.60 -18.05 -27.59
CA PRO A 28 32.75 -19.18 -27.27
C PRO A 28 32.96 -20.36 -28.20
N ASP A 29 33.12 -21.58 -27.64
CA ASP A 29 33.30 -22.81 -28.41
C ASP A 29 32.23 -23.86 -28.08
N SER A 30 31.43 -24.20 -29.09
CA SER A 30 30.33 -25.15 -28.97
C SER A 30 30.77 -26.57 -28.55
N ARG A 31 31.98 -27.01 -28.94
CA ARG A 31 32.50 -28.33 -28.60
C ARG A 31 32.92 -28.40 -27.14
N CYS A 32 33.55 -27.34 -26.63
CA CYS A 32 33.86 -27.16 -25.22
C CYS A 32 32.58 -27.16 -24.37
N HIS A 33 31.57 -26.36 -24.75
CA HIS A 33 30.26 -26.32 -24.09
C HIS A 33 29.62 -27.70 -23.99
N ALA A 34 29.55 -28.43 -25.11
CA ALA A 34 28.94 -29.76 -25.14
C ALA A 34 29.70 -30.76 -24.25
N SER A 35 31.04 -30.72 -24.27
CA SER A 35 31.86 -31.62 -23.44
C SER A 35 31.72 -31.29 -21.96
N LEU A 36 31.69 -30.01 -21.60
CA LEU A 36 31.48 -29.55 -20.22
C LEU A 36 30.09 -29.93 -19.71
N ASN A 37 29.05 -29.77 -20.56
CA ASN A 37 27.68 -30.18 -20.24
C ASN A 37 27.57 -31.69 -19.99
N GLN A 38 28.23 -32.52 -20.80
CA GLN A 38 28.27 -33.97 -20.61
C GLN A 38 28.97 -34.36 -19.31
N ALA A 39 30.09 -33.72 -18.97
CA ALA A 39 30.80 -34.00 -17.72
C ALA A 39 29.97 -33.61 -16.50
N TYR A 40 29.34 -32.43 -16.53
CA TYR A 40 28.44 -31.98 -15.49
C TYR A 40 27.26 -32.94 -15.31
N ALA A 41 26.60 -33.31 -16.41
CA ALA A 41 25.47 -34.24 -16.42
C ALA A 41 25.86 -35.59 -15.82
N PHE A 42 27.05 -36.11 -16.14
CA PHE A 42 27.55 -37.35 -15.57
C PHE A 42 27.67 -37.25 -14.05
N LEU A 43 28.35 -36.22 -13.53
CA LEU A 43 28.52 -36.03 -12.08
C LEU A 43 27.18 -35.91 -11.36
N ALA A 44 26.28 -35.08 -11.88
CA ALA A 44 24.98 -34.85 -11.28
C ALA A 44 24.09 -36.11 -11.29
N ASN A 45 24.06 -36.87 -12.39
CA ASN A 45 23.30 -38.12 -12.49
C ASN A 45 23.82 -39.22 -11.55
N HIS A 46 25.07 -39.13 -11.10
CA HIS A 46 25.67 -40.06 -10.12
C HIS A 46 25.59 -39.55 -8.67
N GLY A 47 24.75 -38.54 -8.41
CA GLY A 47 24.43 -38.08 -7.06
C GLY A 47 25.39 -37.08 -6.45
N ASP A 48 26.28 -36.47 -7.25
CA ASP A 48 27.12 -35.36 -6.79
C ASP A 48 26.25 -34.12 -6.50
N LYS A 49 26.40 -33.55 -5.29
CA LYS A 49 25.65 -32.38 -4.83
C LYS A 49 26.30 -31.06 -5.25
N GLN A 50 27.58 -31.07 -5.62
CA GLN A 50 28.31 -29.87 -6.07
C GLN A 50 29.09 -30.13 -7.37
N PRO A 51 28.42 -30.53 -8.47
CA PRO A 51 29.09 -30.87 -9.73
C PRO A 51 30.01 -29.76 -10.25
N TRP A 52 29.70 -28.49 -9.98
CA TRP A 52 30.53 -27.35 -10.41
C TRP A 52 31.91 -27.29 -9.74
N LEU A 53 32.04 -27.76 -8.50
CA LEU A 53 33.33 -27.83 -7.81
C LEU A 53 34.10 -29.10 -8.20
N THR A 54 33.43 -30.24 -8.22
CA THR A 54 34.04 -31.51 -8.58
C THR A 54 34.50 -31.55 -10.04
N LEU A 55 33.76 -30.89 -10.95
CA LEU A 55 34.19 -30.68 -12.33
C LEU A 55 35.51 -29.88 -12.40
N ALA A 56 35.65 -28.81 -11.60
CA ALA A 56 36.86 -28.00 -11.59
C ALA A 56 38.06 -28.81 -11.06
N GLN A 57 37.87 -29.55 -9.97
CA GLN A 57 38.89 -30.46 -9.40
C GLN A 57 39.33 -31.52 -10.41
N TRP A 58 38.37 -32.18 -11.07
CA TRP A 58 38.66 -33.15 -12.11
C TRP A 58 39.50 -32.55 -13.25
N LEU A 59 39.15 -31.35 -13.73
CA LEU A 59 39.92 -30.67 -14.78
C LEU A 59 41.34 -30.31 -14.33
N GLU A 60 41.54 -29.91 -13.07
CA GLU A 60 42.87 -29.64 -12.51
C GLU A 60 43.72 -30.91 -12.43
N GLU A 61 43.17 -32.01 -11.92
CA GLU A 61 43.86 -33.31 -11.84
C GLU A 61 44.27 -33.82 -13.23
N ARG A 62 43.34 -33.76 -14.21
CA ARG A 62 43.64 -34.16 -15.60
C ARG A 62 44.71 -33.25 -16.24
N LEU A 63 44.73 -31.96 -15.91
CA LEU A 63 45.75 -31.04 -16.40
C LEU A 63 47.15 -31.40 -15.88
N ASP A 64 47.25 -31.78 -14.60
CA ASP A 64 48.50 -32.27 -13.98
C ASP A 64 48.96 -33.57 -14.66
N GLU A 65 48.05 -34.51 -14.92
CA GLU A 65 48.37 -35.76 -15.60
C GLU A 65 48.82 -35.55 -17.05
N PHE A 66 48.15 -34.71 -17.83
CA PHE A 66 48.57 -34.42 -19.21
C PHE A 66 49.94 -33.74 -19.28
N LYS A 67 50.26 -32.88 -18.31
CA LYS A 67 51.57 -32.27 -18.17
C LYS A 67 52.64 -33.29 -17.80
N ALA A 68 52.35 -34.19 -16.85
CA ALA A 68 53.24 -35.27 -16.45
C ALA A 68 53.48 -36.27 -17.58
N ALA A 69 52.47 -36.57 -18.39
CA ALA A 69 52.54 -37.43 -19.57
C ALA A 69 53.27 -36.77 -20.77
N GLY A 70 53.66 -35.50 -20.68
CA GLY A 70 54.42 -34.80 -21.71
C GLY A 70 53.63 -34.41 -22.95
N ALA A 71 52.30 -34.30 -22.85
CA ALA A 71 51.43 -33.92 -23.96
C ALA A 71 51.83 -32.54 -24.53
N THR A 72 52.01 -32.45 -25.85
CA THR A 72 52.55 -31.26 -26.52
C THR A 72 51.70 -30.01 -26.30
N ALA A 73 50.38 -30.16 -26.27
CA ALA A 73 49.42 -29.07 -26.05
C ALA A 73 49.46 -28.48 -24.62
N PHE A 74 50.05 -29.19 -23.64
CA PHE A 74 50.05 -28.82 -22.22
C PHE A 74 51.46 -28.60 -21.65
N LYS A 75 52.49 -28.52 -22.50
CA LYS A 75 53.85 -28.16 -22.06
C LYS A 75 53.91 -26.80 -21.37
N ASN A 76 53.09 -25.86 -21.81
CA ASN A 76 52.82 -24.59 -21.12
C ASN A 76 51.33 -24.53 -20.81
N ASP A 77 50.96 -24.96 -19.60
CA ASP A 77 49.59 -25.04 -19.08
C ASP A 77 49.15 -23.76 -18.33
N ARG A 78 49.97 -22.69 -18.36
CA ARG A 78 49.75 -21.50 -17.53
C ARG A 78 48.38 -20.88 -17.76
N GLN A 79 47.89 -20.86 -18.99
CA GLN A 79 46.61 -20.28 -19.35
C GLN A 79 45.46 -21.09 -18.75
N ALA A 80 45.39 -22.40 -19.02
CA ALA A 80 44.35 -23.26 -18.47
C ALA A 80 44.38 -23.30 -16.94
N ARG A 81 45.57 -23.46 -16.33
CA ARG A 81 45.73 -23.51 -14.88
C ARG A 81 45.24 -22.23 -14.20
N LYS A 82 45.66 -21.07 -14.70
CA LYS A 82 45.26 -19.79 -14.11
C LYS A 82 43.76 -19.52 -14.25
N THR A 83 43.14 -19.95 -15.34
CA THR A 83 41.68 -19.84 -15.50
C THR A 83 40.93 -20.74 -14.50
N LEU A 84 41.37 -21.99 -14.31
CA LEU A 84 40.76 -22.91 -13.35
C LEU A 84 40.92 -22.45 -11.89
N GLU A 85 42.13 -22.00 -11.51
CA GLU A 85 42.41 -21.45 -10.17
C GLU A 85 41.49 -20.26 -9.82
N LEU A 86 41.00 -19.51 -10.83
CA LEU A 86 40.14 -18.35 -10.64
C LEU A 86 38.65 -18.70 -10.59
N LEU A 87 38.23 -19.91 -11.01
CA LEU A 87 36.82 -20.26 -11.11
C LEU A 87 36.13 -20.28 -9.74
N ALA A 88 36.67 -20.99 -8.75
CA ALA A 88 36.05 -21.07 -7.43
C ALA A 88 35.97 -19.69 -6.72
N PRO A 89 37.05 -18.88 -6.65
CA PRO A 89 36.97 -17.50 -6.14
C PRO A 89 35.97 -16.63 -6.90
N PHE A 90 35.83 -16.82 -8.21
CA PHE A 90 34.84 -16.11 -9.01
C PHE A 90 33.40 -16.47 -8.62
N LEU A 91 33.09 -17.76 -8.41
CA LEU A 91 31.76 -18.19 -7.98
C LEU A 91 31.39 -17.63 -6.60
N GLU A 92 32.35 -17.62 -5.65
CA GLU A 92 32.18 -16.99 -4.34
C GLU A 92 31.95 -15.48 -4.45
N ALA A 93 32.74 -14.80 -5.29
CA ALA A 93 32.58 -13.37 -5.54
C ALA A 93 31.23 -13.04 -6.21
N TYR A 94 30.76 -13.88 -7.15
CA TYR A 94 29.45 -13.75 -7.79
C TYR A 94 28.32 -13.88 -6.75
N ARG A 95 28.41 -14.87 -5.84
CA ARG A 95 27.44 -15.06 -4.76
C ARG A 95 27.41 -13.88 -3.80
N ALA A 96 28.58 -13.34 -3.43
CA ALA A 96 28.67 -12.19 -2.54
C ALA A 96 28.09 -10.92 -3.19
N PHE A 97 28.42 -10.67 -4.47
CA PHE A 97 27.93 -9.52 -5.24
C PHE A 97 26.41 -9.53 -5.41
N HIS A 98 25.81 -10.71 -5.57
CA HIS A 98 24.37 -10.92 -5.77
C HIS A 98 23.63 -11.37 -4.50
N SER A 99 24.22 -11.18 -3.32
CA SER A 99 23.66 -11.65 -2.04
C SER A 99 22.26 -11.08 -1.74
N ASP A 100 21.97 -9.86 -2.21
CA ASP A 100 20.64 -9.26 -2.09
C ASP A 100 19.67 -9.81 -3.14
N LEU A 101 19.99 -9.62 -4.42
CA LEU A 101 19.13 -9.93 -5.56
C LEU A 101 18.83 -11.44 -5.68
N LEU A 102 19.88 -12.26 -5.61
CA LEU A 102 19.83 -13.71 -5.83
C LEU A 102 20.00 -14.54 -4.55
N GLY A 103 20.04 -13.91 -3.37
CA GLY A 103 20.26 -14.61 -2.10
C GLY A 103 19.21 -15.66 -1.71
N HIS A 104 18.09 -15.74 -2.42
CA HIS A 104 17.04 -16.74 -2.24
C HIS A 104 17.31 -18.06 -2.98
N LEU A 105 18.26 -18.09 -3.91
CA LEU A 105 18.59 -19.27 -4.72
C LEU A 105 19.63 -20.16 -4.03
N ASP A 106 19.57 -21.45 -4.29
CA ASP A 106 20.67 -22.36 -3.99
C ASP A 106 21.74 -22.30 -5.09
N ASP A 107 22.99 -22.64 -4.76
CA ASP A 107 24.10 -22.59 -5.72
C ASP A 107 23.87 -23.53 -6.92
N ALA A 108 23.19 -24.66 -6.70
CA ALA A 108 22.85 -25.62 -7.75
C ALA A 108 21.90 -25.06 -8.82
N ASP A 109 21.06 -24.09 -8.48
CA ASP A 109 20.15 -23.44 -9.42
C ASP A 109 20.84 -22.36 -10.27
N MET A 110 22.00 -21.87 -9.83
CA MET A 110 22.76 -20.82 -10.52
C MET A 110 23.92 -21.40 -11.33
N PHE A 111 24.70 -22.32 -10.74
CA PHE A 111 25.96 -22.81 -11.30
C PHE A 111 25.75 -24.05 -12.19
N LEU A 112 24.86 -23.89 -13.17
CA LEU A 112 24.59 -24.88 -14.21
C LEU A 112 25.70 -24.91 -15.28
N PRO A 113 25.83 -26.00 -16.06
CA PRO A 113 26.98 -26.20 -16.96
C PRO A 113 27.25 -25.05 -17.93
N PHE A 114 26.23 -24.49 -18.59
CA PHE A 114 26.46 -23.37 -19.52
C PHE A 114 26.79 -22.04 -18.82
N PHE A 115 26.37 -21.85 -17.56
CA PHE A 115 26.85 -20.73 -16.76
C PHE A 115 28.36 -20.87 -16.46
N LEU A 116 28.81 -22.08 -16.09
CA LEU A 116 30.24 -22.36 -15.87
C LEU A 116 31.07 -22.15 -17.14
N ALA A 117 30.56 -22.57 -18.29
CA ALA A 117 31.21 -22.32 -19.57
C ALA A 117 31.40 -20.82 -19.82
N ARG A 118 30.35 -20.01 -19.58
CA ARG A 118 30.42 -18.55 -19.71
C ARG A 118 31.35 -17.89 -18.69
N ALA A 119 31.42 -18.41 -17.47
CA ALA A 119 32.36 -17.96 -16.45
C ALA A 119 33.81 -18.23 -16.89
N LEU A 120 34.13 -19.45 -17.34
CA LEU A 120 35.44 -19.83 -17.85
C LEU A 120 35.86 -18.98 -19.06
N GLU A 121 34.94 -18.74 -20.00
CA GLU A 121 35.16 -17.86 -21.16
C GLU A 121 35.47 -16.42 -20.72
N THR A 122 34.70 -15.90 -19.76
CA THR A 122 34.88 -14.54 -19.24
C THR A 122 36.24 -14.38 -18.56
N LEU A 123 36.60 -15.32 -17.69
CA LEU A 123 37.88 -15.33 -16.99
C LEU A 123 39.05 -15.48 -17.96
N LEU A 124 38.94 -16.40 -18.92
CA LEU A 124 39.97 -16.63 -19.92
C LEU A 124 40.19 -15.40 -20.79
N LYS A 125 39.12 -14.85 -21.36
CA LYS A 125 39.19 -13.67 -22.23
C LYS A 125 39.74 -12.46 -21.50
N LEU A 126 39.32 -12.23 -20.26
CA LEU A 126 39.85 -11.14 -19.44
C LEU A 126 41.32 -11.37 -19.09
N GLY A 127 41.72 -12.61 -18.80
CA GLY A 127 43.11 -12.99 -18.53
C GLY A 127 44.04 -12.78 -19.73
N LEU A 128 43.54 -13.00 -20.95
CA LEU A 128 44.26 -12.73 -22.19
C LEU A 128 44.38 -11.22 -22.48
N GLU A 129 43.32 -10.44 -22.22
CA GLU A 129 43.29 -8.99 -22.47
C GLU A 129 44.10 -8.17 -21.45
N LYS A 130 44.06 -8.56 -20.16
CA LYS A 130 44.63 -7.78 -19.04
C LYS A 130 45.83 -8.47 -18.35
N GLY A 131 46.10 -9.72 -18.69
CA GLY A 131 47.05 -10.57 -17.98
C GLY A 131 46.41 -11.23 -16.75
N PHE A 132 46.78 -12.49 -16.50
CA PHE A 132 46.34 -13.21 -15.29
C PHE A 132 46.89 -12.55 -14.02
N PRO A 133 46.04 -12.34 -13.01
CA PRO A 133 46.37 -11.53 -11.84
C PRO A 133 47.33 -12.26 -10.89
N ARG A 134 48.06 -11.48 -10.07
CA ARG A 134 48.73 -11.97 -8.86
C ARG A 134 47.80 -11.93 -7.63
N GLN A 135 46.88 -10.98 -7.59
CA GLN A 135 45.82 -10.83 -6.57
C GLN A 135 44.46 -10.91 -7.27
N PRO A 136 43.57 -11.85 -6.90
CA PRO A 136 42.36 -12.12 -7.65
C PRO A 136 41.32 -10.98 -7.58
N GLU A 137 41.21 -10.24 -6.48
CA GLU A 137 40.05 -9.40 -6.16
C GLU A 137 39.75 -8.30 -7.21
N PRO A 138 40.73 -7.48 -7.66
CA PRO A 138 40.46 -6.46 -8.70
C PRO A 138 40.08 -7.08 -10.04
N PHE A 139 40.64 -8.25 -10.35
CA PHE A 139 40.35 -9.00 -11.58
C PHE A 139 38.94 -9.59 -11.55
N LEU A 140 38.53 -10.15 -10.40
CA LEU A 140 37.19 -10.70 -10.21
C LEU A 140 36.11 -9.61 -10.33
N LYS A 141 36.35 -8.41 -9.81
CA LYS A 141 35.42 -7.28 -9.99
C LYS A 141 35.17 -6.97 -11.47
N LEU A 142 36.22 -6.92 -12.29
CA LEU A 142 36.11 -6.72 -13.74
C LEU A 142 35.42 -7.89 -14.44
N ALA A 143 35.63 -9.12 -13.97
CA ALA A 143 34.95 -10.30 -14.48
C ALA A 143 33.44 -10.25 -14.18
N LEU A 144 33.04 -9.80 -12.98
CA LEU A 144 31.64 -9.60 -12.60
C LEU A 144 30.97 -8.53 -13.46
N GLU A 145 31.63 -7.40 -13.68
CA GLU A 145 31.13 -6.33 -14.57
C GLU A 145 30.93 -6.82 -16.01
N ARG A 146 31.70 -7.83 -16.45
CA ARG A 146 31.61 -8.38 -17.81
C ARG A 146 30.59 -9.49 -17.98
N ILE A 147 30.42 -10.35 -16.97
CA ILE A 147 29.48 -11.47 -17.04
C ILE A 147 28.02 -11.01 -16.85
N ASN A 148 27.82 -9.95 -16.06
CA ASN A 148 26.52 -9.40 -15.73
C ASN A 148 26.01 -8.57 -16.91
N ASP A 149 25.18 -9.17 -17.75
CA ASP A 149 24.79 -8.62 -19.05
C ASP A 149 23.27 -8.44 -19.23
N PHE A 150 22.47 -8.70 -18.18
CA PHE A 150 21.01 -8.63 -18.25
C PHE A 150 20.37 -7.87 -17.08
N THR A 151 19.37 -7.05 -17.39
CA THR A 151 18.52 -6.30 -16.43
C THR A 151 17.02 -6.52 -16.69
N GLY A 152 16.64 -6.85 -17.92
CA GLY A 152 15.25 -6.92 -18.39
C GLY A 152 14.65 -5.54 -18.67
N TYR A 153 13.32 -5.48 -18.79
CA TYR A 153 12.62 -4.20 -18.97
C TYR A 153 12.80 -3.27 -17.76
N ARG A 154 13.64 -2.24 -17.94
CA ARG A 154 14.01 -1.27 -16.90
C ARG A 154 13.99 0.15 -17.48
N PRO A 155 12.90 0.92 -17.33
CA PRO A 155 12.87 2.32 -17.72
C PRO A 155 13.78 3.12 -16.78
N VAL A 156 14.66 3.95 -17.35
CA VAL A 156 15.64 4.75 -16.60
C VAL A 156 15.36 6.22 -16.87
N ALA A 157 15.14 7.00 -15.82
CA ALA A 157 15.00 8.45 -15.95
C ALA A 157 16.27 9.08 -16.56
N ILE A 158 16.10 9.81 -17.66
CA ILE A 158 17.17 10.58 -18.30
C ILE A 158 17.03 12.02 -17.82
N LEU A 159 17.93 12.44 -16.95
CA LEU A 159 17.94 13.76 -16.30
C LEU A 159 19.34 14.35 -16.42
N GLU A 160 19.46 15.68 -16.52
CA GLU A 160 20.77 16.37 -16.55
C GLU A 160 21.60 16.09 -15.29
N THR A 161 20.92 15.94 -14.15
CA THR A 161 21.53 15.67 -12.84
C THR A 161 21.93 14.20 -12.64
N ARG A 162 21.48 13.28 -13.51
CA ARG A 162 21.80 11.84 -13.42
C ARG A 162 23.06 11.54 -14.26
N PRO A 163 24.18 11.10 -13.65
CA PRO A 163 25.47 11.00 -14.36
C PRO A 163 25.56 9.94 -15.46
N SER A 164 24.84 8.82 -15.34
CA SER A 164 25.10 7.61 -16.14
C SER A 164 24.01 7.26 -17.15
N GLY A 165 22.77 7.73 -16.95
CA GLY A 165 21.59 7.28 -17.74
C GLY A 165 21.41 5.76 -17.80
N LYS A 166 22.09 4.99 -16.93
CA LYS A 166 22.16 3.53 -16.94
C LYS A 166 21.62 2.93 -15.64
N PRO A 167 21.17 1.66 -15.66
CA PRO A 167 20.84 0.90 -14.45
C PRO A 167 22.05 0.76 -13.52
N TYR A 168 21.81 0.54 -12.22
CA TYR A 168 22.87 0.34 -11.24
C TYR A 168 23.61 -0.98 -11.45
N PRO A 169 24.91 -1.08 -11.11
CA PRO A 169 25.70 -2.30 -11.34
C PRO A 169 25.13 -3.57 -10.70
N HIS A 170 24.52 -3.48 -9.51
CA HIS A 170 23.91 -4.62 -8.82
C HIS A 170 22.52 -5.02 -9.36
N GLU A 171 21.94 -4.25 -10.30
CA GLU A 171 20.75 -4.67 -11.06
C GLU A 171 21.11 -5.66 -12.19
N TRP A 172 22.36 -5.60 -12.69
CA TRP A 172 22.83 -6.46 -13.77
C TRP A 172 23.24 -7.82 -13.23
N PHE A 173 22.74 -8.89 -13.82
CA PHE A 173 23.17 -10.25 -13.51
C PHE A 173 23.33 -11.07 -14.80
N CYS A 174 23.94 -12.24 -14.71
CA CYS A 174 24.04 -13.16 -15.83
C CYS A 174 22.84 -14.14 -15.82
N CYS A 175 22.05 -14.15 -16.88
CA CYS A 175 21.02 -15.17 -17.06
C CYS A 175 21.64 -16.57 -17.22
N VAL A 176 20.98 -17.58 -16.67
CA VAL A 176 21.47 -18.97 -16.75
C VAL A 176 21.08 -19.56 -18.11
N PRO A 177 22.03 -19.92 -18.99
CA PRO A 177 21.69 -20.38 -20.34
C PRO A 177 21.09 -21.79 -20.30
N LEU A 178 19.94 -21.99 -20.95
CA LEU A 178 19.24 -23.28 -21.04
C LEU A 178 19.41 -23.95 -22.41
N TYR A 179 19.58 -23.15 -23.46
CA TYR A 179 19.80 -23.63 -24.83
C TYR A 179 20.73 -22.68 -25.56
N HIS A 180 21.64 -23.26 -26.35
CA HIS A 180 22.48 -22.55 -27.29
C HIS A 180 22.42 -23.25 -28.64
N ARG A 181 22.23 -22.51 -29.74
CA ARG A 181 22.01 -23.11 -31.08
C ARG A 181 23.07 -24.13 -31.47
N ALA A 182 24.35 -23.82 -31.22
CA ALA A 182 25.45 -24.70 -31.61
C ALA A 182 25.76 -25.80 -30.59
N SER A 183 25.44 -25.59 -29.30
CA SER A 183 25.84 -26.47 -28.19
C SER A 183 24.69 -27.39 -27.71
N GLY A 184 23.45 -27.12 -28.14
CA GLY A 184 22.26 -27.86 -27.73
C GLY A 184 21.67 -27.33 -26.42
N PHE A 185 21.07 -28.23 -25.64
CA PHE A 185 20.41 -27.91 -24.38
C PHE A 185 21.34 -28.17 -23.19
N ALA A 186 21.31 -27.27 -22.20
CA ALA A 186 22.00 -27.48 -20.94
C ALA A 186 21.33 -28.60 -20.15
N TRP A 187 22.14 -29.40 -19.47
CA TRP A 187 21.64 -30.33 -18.46
C TRP A 187 21.00 -29.53 -17.32
N GLY A 188 19.85 -29.99 -16.86
CA GLY A 188 19.12 -29.40 -15.76
C GLY A 188 17.63 -29.77 -15.80
N PRO A 189 16.86 -29.34 -14.80
CA PRO A 189 15.45 -29.75 -14.67
C PRO A 189 14.58 -29.29 -15.85
N TYR A 190 14.93 -28.16 -16.48
CA TYR A 190 14.14 -27.58 -17.57
C TYR A 190 14.45 -28.16 -18.97
N GLU A 191 15.44 -29.06 -19.09
CA GLU A 191 15.92 -29.54 -20.38
C GLU A 191 14.78 -30.12 -21.24
N SER A 192 14.01 -31.04 -20.65
CA SER A 192 12.94 -31.76 -21.37
C SER A 192 11.81 -30.83 -21.83
N LEU A 193 11.41 -29.89 -20.96
CA LEU A 193 10.35 -28.92 -21.20
C LEU A 193 10.72 -27.95 -22.33
N VAL A 194 11.90 -27.32 -22.23
CA VAL A 194 12.37 -26.33 -23.21
C VAL A 194 12.63 -26.99 -24.56
N ARG A 195 13.15 -28.23 -24.56
CA ARG A 195 13.33 -29.03 -25.78
C ARG A 195 12.02 -29.27 -26.51
N GLN A 196 11.00 -29.78 -25.81
CA GLN A 196 9.68 -30.03 -26.41
C GLN A 196 9.01 -28.75 -26.91
N ALA A 197 9.07 -27.65 -26.14
CA ALA A 197 8.50 -26.38 -26.55
C ALA A 197 9.17 -25.82 -27.82
N LEU A 198 10.50 -25.94 -27.93
CA LEU A 198 11.23 -25.49 -29.12
C LEU A 198 10.96 -26.39 -30.34
N GLU A 199 10.79 -27.70 -30.14
CA GLU A 199 10.36 -28.63 -31.20
C GLU A 199 8.95 -28.28 -31.72
N ILE A 200 8.01 -27.96 -30.83
CA ILE A 200 6.68 -27.49 -31.21
C ILE A 200 6.78 -26.22 -32.05
N LEU A 201 7.55 -25.22 -31.61
CA LEU A 201 7.75 -23.98 -32.36
C LEU A 201 8.38 -24.22 -33.73
N ARG A 202 9.37 -25.13 -33.86
CA ARG A 202 9.98 -25.49 -35.15
C ARG A 202 9.00 -26.13 -36.13
N SER A 203 8.00 -26.84 -35.63
CA SER A 203 6.96 -27.49 -36.45
C SER A 203 5.77 -26.58 -36.81
N SER A 204 5.76 -25.34 -36.29
CA SER A 204 4.65 -24.39 -36.45
C SER A 204 4.72 -23.62 -37.77
N ASP A 205 3.59 -23.00 -38.17
CA ASP A 205 3.48 -22.21 -39.40
C ASP A 205 4.49 -21.03 -39.41
N PRO A 206 5.42 -20.96 -40.39
CA PRO A 206 6.39 -19.87 -40.49
C PRO A 206 5.76 -18.47 -40.59
N SER A 207 4.58 -18.36 -41.20
CA SER A 207 3.89 -17.06 -41.31
C SER A 207 3.44 -16.53 -39.95
N LEU A 208 3.00 -17.42 -39.06
CA LEU A 208 2.60 -17.09 -37.70
C LEU A 208 3.82 -16.72 -36.84
N LEU A 209 4.92 -17.45 -36.99
CA LEU A 209 6.19 -17.11 -36.33
C LEU A 209 6.72 -15.74 -36.77
N HIS A 210 6.60 -15.41 -38.07
CA HIS A 210 6.98 -14.10 -38.58
C HIS A 210 6.06 -12.98 -38.07
N GLU A 211 4.75 -13.21 -37.97
CA GLU A 211 3.83 -12.27 -37.32
C GLU A 211 4.18 -12.06 -35.83
N ALA A 212 4.54 -13.15 -35.13
CA ALA A 212 4.98 -13.13 -33.74
C ALA A 212 6.38 -12.54 -33.52
N ARG A 213 7.07 -12.15 -34.60
CA ARG A 213 8.44 -11.63 -34.58
C ARG A 213 9.44 -12.65 -33.99
N LEU A 214 9.15 -13.94 -34.14
CA LEU A 214 9.91 -15.06 -33.59
C LEU A 214 10.57 -15.86 -34.71
N GLU A 215 11.72 -15.40 -35.20
CA GLU A 215 12.48 -16.10 -36.24
C GLU A 215 13.54 -16.99 -35.60
N LEU A 216 13.27 -18.31 -35.57
CA LEU A 216 14.12 -19.29 -34.87
C LEU A 216 15.54 -19.40 -35.44
N GLU A 217 15.75 -19.01 -36.71
CA GLU A 217 17.06 -18.90 -37.35
C GLU A 217 17.94 -17.79 -36.74
N TYR A 218 17.35 -16.89 -35.97
CA TYR A 218 18.04 -15.81 -35.26
C TYR A 218 18.06 -15.98 -33.74
N LEU A 219 17.34 -16.96 -33.18
CA LEU A 219 17.45 -17.38 -31.77
C LEU A 219 18.76 -18.15 -31.48
N ASP A 220 19.78 -17.46 -30.99
CA ASP A 220 21.09 -18.06 -30.66
C ASP A 220 21.09 -18.69 -29.25
N GLU A 221 20.34 -18.11 -28.31
CA GLU A 221 20.27 -18.54 -26.91
C GLU A 221 18.86 -18.44 -26.32
N ILE A 222 18.46 -19.44 -25.52
CA ILE A 222 17.37 -19.30 -24.54
C ILE A 222 18.01 -19.31 -23.15
N ALA A 223 17.76 -18.27 -22.36
CA ALA A 223 18.32 -18.12 -21.02
C ALA A 223 17.22 -17.95 -19.96
N LEU A 224 17.61 -18.14 -18.71
CA LEU A 224 16.73 -18.08 -17.56
C LEU A 224 17.05 -16.85 -16.70
N ASP A 225 16.06 -16.00 -16.52
CA ASP A 225 16.03 -15.03 -15.43
C ASP A 225 15.67 -15.75 -14.13
N VAL A 226 16.65 -15.83 -13.24
CA VAL A 226 16.58 -16.53 -11.95
C VAL A 226 16.15 -15.60 -10.80
N ARG A 227 15.87 -14.33 -11.06
CA ARG A 227 15.36 -13.42 -10.03
C ARG A 227 14.01 -13.89 -9.50
N GLY A 228 13.79 -13.68 -8.21
CA GLY A 228 12.52 -13.98 -7.56
C GLY A 228 11.39 -13.13 -8.13
N TYR A 229 10.23 -13.73 -8.37
CA TYR A 229 9.11 -13.02 -8.96
C TYR A 229 8.39 -12.13 -7.95
N ASP A 230 8.46 -10.82 -8.17
CA ASP A 230 7.83 -9.82 -7.33
C ASP A 230 6.49 -9.33 -7.90
N HIS A 231 5.38 -9.88 -7.42
CA HIS A 231 4.03 -9.45 -7.83
C HIS A 231 3.74 -7.96 -7.63
N SER A 232 4.47 -7.27 -6.75
CA SER A 232 4.27 -5.84 -6.48
C SER A 232 5.08 -4.93 -7.42
N HIS A 233 6.05 -5.49 -8.15
CA HIS A 233 6.89 -4.70 -9.06
C HIS A 233 6.09 -4.25 -10.30
N PRO A 234 6.02 -2.94 -10.63
CA PRO A 234 5.17 -2.45 -11.72
C PRO A 234 5.50 -3.02 -13.10
N ALA A 235 6.76 -3.37 -13.39
CA ALA A 235 7.13 -4.07 -14.63
C ALA A 235 6.30 -5.32 -14.91
N ASN A 236 5.76 -5.99 -13.88
CA ASN A 236 4.91 -7.17 -14.02
C ASN A 236 3.48 -6.86 -14.48
N LEU A 237 3.09 -5.58 -14.50
CA LEU A 237 1.85 -5.12 -15.14
C LEU A 237 1.99 -5.06 -16.67
N ARG A 238 3.22 -5.13 -17.20
CA ARG A 238 3.45 -5.20 -18.64
C ARG A 238 2.91 -6.54 -19.18
N PRO A 239 2.06 -6.53 -20.21
CA PRO A 239 1.49 -7.75 -20.77
C PRO A 239 2.57 -8.76 -21.16
N ASN A 240 2.36 -10.02 -20.78
CA ASN A 240 3.25 -11.15 -21.07
C ASN A 240 4.69 -11.06 -20.53
N PHE A 241 5.05 -10.04 -19.74
CA PHE A 241 6.40 -9.90 -19.18
C PHE A 241 6.81 -11.07 -18.27
N PHE A 242 5.83 -11.68 -17.59
CA PHE A 242 6.01 -12.90 -16.81
C PHE A 242 6.41 -14.11 -17.67
N PHE A 243 6.03 -14.14 -18.95
CA PHE A 243 6.32 -15.26 -19.85
C PHE A 243 7.73 -15.24 -20.43
N GLY A 244 8.34 -14.06 -20.48
CA GLY A 244 9.68 -13.85 -21.00
C GLY A 244 9.73 -12.62 -21.89
N GLU A 245 10.91 -12.38 -22.45
CA GLU A 245 11.15 -11.28 -23.38
C GLU A 245 12.39 -11.54 -24.24
N TRP A 246 12.43 -10.90 -25.41
CA TRP A 246 13.71 -10.74 -26.11
C TRP A 246 14.63 -9.83 -25.30
N ASP A 247 15.90 -10.22 -25.21
CA ASP A 247 16.90 -9.45 -24.48
C ASP A 247 17.40 -8.26 -25.30
N PRO A 248 17.16 -7.02 -24.83
CA PRO A 248 17.63 -5.82 -25.52
C PRO A 248 19.15 -5.62 -25.49
N HIS A 249 19.90 -6.36 -24.67
CA HIS A 249 21.35 -6.22 -24.56
C HIS A 249 22.12 -7.21 -25.45
N CYS A 250 21.44 -8.21 -26.02
CA CYS A 250 22.02 -9.22 -26.92
C CYS A 250 21.55 -8.98 -28.37
N ILE A 251 22.22 -8.07 -29.07
CA ILE A 251 21.84 -7.60 -30.42
C ILE A 251 22.92 -7.95 -31.46
N ASP A 252 22.52 -8.32 -32.68
CA ASP A 252 23.42 -8.50 -33.82
C ASP A 252 23.80 -7.18 -34.52
N ASN A 253 24.71 -7.25 -35.50
CA ASN A 253 25.12 -6.08 -36.29
C ASN A 253 23.99 -5.43 -37.11
N GLN A 254 22.82 -6.09 -37.25
CA GLN A 254 21.65 -5.59 -37.96
C GLN A 254 20.55 -5.08 -37.00
N GLY A 255 20.81 -5.04 -35.69
CA GLY A 255 19.86 -4.55 -34.69
C GLY A 255 18.86 -5.59 -34.18
N ARG A 256 18.99 -6.87 -34.54
CA ARG A 256 18.05 -7.93 -34.10
C ARG A 256 18.48 -8.58 -32.81
N PHE A 257 17.52 -8.84 -31.92
CA PHE A 257 17.75 -9.58 -30.69
C PHE A 257 18.10 -11.05 -30.96
N ARG A 258 19.01 -11.61 -30.16
CA ARG A 258 19.57 -12.97 -30.34
C ARG A 258 19.35 -13.91 -29.16
N ARG A 259 18.98 -13.37 -28.00
CA ARG A 259 18.73 -14.12 -26.76
C ARG A 259 17.29 -13.92 -26.31
N LEU A 260 16.56 -15.01 -26.10
CA LEU A 260 15.25 -15.00 -25.46
C LEU A 260 15.40 -15.37 -23.98
N VAL A 261 14.82 -14.58 -23.08
CA VAL A 261 14.92 -14.80 -21.64
C VAL A 261 13.57 -15.22 -21.08
N LEU A 262 13.53 -16.38 -20.42
CA LEU A 262 12.36 -16.92 -19.73
C LEU A 262 12.48 -16.69 -18.23
N ARG A 263 11.37 -16.66 -17.50
CA ARG A 263 11.38 -16.46 -16.03
C ARG A 263 11.37 -17.80 -15.29
N LYS A 264 12.24 -17.96 -14.29
CA LYS A 264 12.30 -19.17 -13.44
C LYS A 264 10.95 -19.49 -12.80
N SER A 265 10.29 -18.50 -12.24
CA SER A 265 8.99 -18.64 -11.59
C SER A 265 7.91 -19.28 -12.47
N LEU A 266 7.97 -19.06 -13.78
CA LEU A 266 7.08 -19.71 -14.75
C LEU A 266 7.53 -21.13 -15.05
N LEU A 267 8.82 -21.34 -15.31
CA LEU A 267 9.34 -22.67 -15.65
C LEU A 267 9.19 -23.65 -14.48
N ASP A 268 9.33 -23.19 -13.24
CA ASP A 268 9.06 -24.00 -12.04
C ASP A 268 7.63 -24.54 -12.01
N ILE A 269 6.66 -23.72 -12.43
CA ILE A 269 5.25 -24.11 -12.47
C ILE A 269 5.02 -25.16 -13.56
N PHE A 270 5.59 -24.95 -14.74
CA PHE A 270 5.49 -25.94 -15.82
C PHE A 270 6.23 -27.23 -15.50
N LEU A 271 7.37 -27.16 -14.81
CA LEU A 271 8.10 -28.33 -14.33
C LEU A 271 7.24 -29.13 -13.36
N GLN A 272 6.64 -28.47 -12.36
CA GLN A 272 5.71 -29.13 -11.43
C GLN A 272 4.54 -29.80 -12.17
N MET A 273 3.94 -29.11 -13.15
CA MET A 273 2.86 -29.66 -13.97
C MET A 273 3.30 -30.89 -14.80
N GLN A 274 4.54 -30.88 -15.28
CA GLN A 274 5.09 -31.98 -16.07
C GLN A 274 5.46 -33.19 -15.19
N GLU A 275 5.95 -32.97 -13.98
CA GLU A 275 6.29 -34.03 -13.01
C GLU A 275 5.05 -34.71 -12.41
N GLU A 276 3.99 -33.95 -12.15
CA GLU A 276 2.71 -34.48 -11.66
C GLU A 276 1.89 -35.14 -12.77
N GLY A 277 2.20 -34.86 -14.03
CA GLY A 277 1.39 -35.24 -15.19
C GLY A 277 1.88 -36.43 -15.99
N ASP A 278 1.01 -36.95 -16.85
CA ASP A 278 1.38 -37.98 -17.84
C ASP A 278 2.06 -37.39 -19.09
N ALA A 279 2.48 -38.24 -20.02
CA ALA A 279 3.15 -37.81 -21.25
C ALA A 279 2.27 -36.88 -22.14
N GLU A 280 0.95 -37.01 -22.07
CA GLU A 280 0.02 -36.15 -22.80
C GLU A 280 -0.07 -34.76 -22.15
N GLN A 281 -0.11 -34.70 -20.82
CA GLN A 281 -0.06 -33.45 -20.05
C GLN A 281 1.29 -32.75 -20.17
N ALA A 282 2.39 -33.49 -20.25
CA ALA A 282 3.72 -32.96 -20.54
C ALA A 282 3.73 -32.23 -21.90
N PHE A 283 3.16 -32.85 -22.94
CA PHE A 283 3.01 -32.22 -24.25
C PHE A 283 2.14 -30.96 -24.22
N GLU A 284 0.98 -31.00 -23.54
CA GLU A 284 0.12 -29.81 -23.39
C GLU A 284 0.83 -28.68 -22.63
N THR A 285 1.63 -29.01 -21.62
CA THR A 285 2.45 -28.05 -20.86
C THR A 285 3.50 -27.40 -21.76
N ALA A 286 4.24 -28.19 -22.54
CA ALA A 286 5.20 -27.69 -23.51
C ALA A 286 4.55 -26.84 -24.61
N ALA A 287 3.34 -27.20 -25.05
CA ALA A 287 2.56 -26.43 -26.01
C ALA A 287 2.15 -25.06 -25.45
N VAL A 288 1.74 -25.00 -24.18
CA VAL A 288 1.43 -23.73 -23.50
C VAL A 288 2.67 -22.87 -23.32
N LEU A 289 3.83 -23.46 -22.99
CA LEU A 289 5.11 -22.73 -22.94
C LEU A 289 5.50 -22.18 -24.33
N ALA A 290 5.33 -22.96 -25.40
CA ALA A 290 5.56 -22.50 -26.77
C ALA A 290 4.67 -21.30 -27.12
N GLY A 291 3.37 -21.36 -26.78
CA GLY A 291 2.46 -20.23 -26.94
C GLY A 291 2.85 -19.02 -26.10
N ALA A 292 3.40 -19.23 -24.89
CA ALA A 292 3.89 -18.17 -24.03
C ALA A 292 5.13 -17.46 -24.60
N ILE A 293 6.10 -18.22 -25.11
CA ILE A 293 7.28 -17.72 -25.85
C ILE A 293 6.85 -16.87 -27.04
N LEU A 294 5.87 -17.36 -27.79
CA LEU A 294 5.33 -16.71 -28.99
C LEU A 294 4.68 -15.36 -28.66
N MET A 295 3.87 -15.31 -27.59
CA MET A 295 3.26 -14.08 -27.12
C MET A 295 4.28 -13.09 -26.56
N ALA A 296 5.25 -13.56 -25.78
CA ALA A 296 6.35 -12.75 -25.25
C ALA A 296 7.11 -12.07 -26.39
N SER A 297 7.54 -12.85 -27.39
CA SER A 297 8.21 -12.37 -28.59
C SER A 297 7.43 -11.25 -29.28
N ALA A 298 6.13 -11.43 -29.48
CA ALA A 298 5.28 -10.44 -30.16
C ALA A 298 5.12 -9.13 -29.39
N VAL A 299 5.13 -9.19 -28.05
CA VAL A 299 5.07 -7.98 -27.20
C VAL A 299 6.38 -7.22 -27.22
N THR A 300 7.54 -7.90 -27.16
CA THR A 300 8.85 -7.23 -27.25
C THR A 300 9.21 -6.74 -28.65
N GLY A 301 8.86 -7.50 -29.68
CA GLY A 301 9.38 -7.30 -31.03
C GLY A 301 10.79 -7.88 -31.24
N ILE A 302 11.26 -7.87 -32.48
CA ILE A 302 12.54 -8.51 -32.90
C ILE A 302 13.73 -7.54 -32.89
N LEU A 303 13.47 -6.23 -32.86
CA LEU A 303 14.48 -5.17 -32.89
C LEU A 303 14.03 -3.93 -32.07
N PRO A 304 14.96 -3.07 -31.62
CA PRO A 304 14.61 -1.81 -30.95
C PRO A 304 13.69 -0.94 -31.82
N GLY A 305 12.58 -0.48 -31.24
CA GLY A 305 11.59 0.33 -31.97
C GLY A 305 10.67 -0.48 -32.91
N THR A 306 10.53 -1.80 -32.72
CA THR A 306 9.58 -2.62 -33.50
C THR A 306 8.14 -2.10 -33.43
N HIS A 307 7.74 -1.56 -32.27
CA HIS A 307 6.44 -0.92 -32.08
C HIS A 307 6.62 0.60 -32.11
N GLU A 308 5.73 1.29 -32.82
CA GLU A 308 5.73 2.76 -32.86
C GLU A 308 5.47 3.34 -31.45
N ALA A 309 6.01 4.53 -31.17
CA ALA A 309 5.82 5.18 -29.86
C ALA A 309 4.34 5.52 -29.56
N SER A 310 3.50 5.61 -30.59
CA SER A 310 2.05 5.80 -30.54
C SER A 310 1.27 4.50 -30.29
N ALA A 311 1.90 3.32 -30.41
CA ALA A 311 1.23 2.04 -30.23
C ALA A 311 1.07 1.71 -28.73
N SER A 312 -0.14 1.90 -28.21
CA SER A 312 -0.43 1.57 -26.82
C SER A 312 -0.69 0.07 -26.61
N LEU A 313 -0.51 -0.39 -25.38
CA LEU A 313 -0.78 -1.78 -24.99
C LEU A 313 -2.24 -2.19 -25.30
N GLY A 314 -3.18 -1.24 -25.28
CA GLY A 314 -4.58 -1.46 -25.64
C GLY A 314 -4.78 -1.96 -27.07
N THR A 315 -3.90 -1.59 -28.00
CA THR A 315 -3.95 -2.03 -29.41
C THR A 315 -3.16 -3.33 -29.65
N LEU A 316 -2.07 -3.54 -28.91
CA LEU A 316 -1.15 -4.65 -29.10
C LEU A 316 -1.68 -5.96 -28.51
N VAL A 317 -2.20 -5.92 -27.27
CA VAL A 317 -2.69 -7.12 -26.56
C VAL A 317 -3.76 -7.90 -27.35
N PRO A 318 -4.77 -7.26 -27.97
CA PRO A 318 -5.79 -7.96 -28.74
C PRO A 318 -5.24 -8.72 -29.93
N ARG A 319 -4.22 -8.15 -30.60
CA ARG A 319 -3.55 -8.78 -31.74
C ARG A 319 -2.77 -10.02 -31.30
N VAL A 320 -2.00 -9.90 -30.22
CA VAL A 320 -1.23 -11.01 -29.65
C VAL A 320 -2.14 -12.15 -29.20
N ALA A 321 -3.29 -11.84 -28.59
CA ALA A 321 -4.27 -12.85 -28.17
C ALA A 321 -4.84 -13.64 -29.36
N ARG A 322 -5.20 -12.96 -30.46
CA ARG A 322 -5.67 -13.63 -31.69
C ARG A 322 -4.61 -14.55 -32.28
N MET A 323 -3.37 -14.09 -32.33
CA MET A 323 -2.25 -14.86 -32.84
C MET A 323 -2.00 -16.13 -32.02
N ARG A 324 -2.05 -16.04 -30.69
CA ARG A 324 -2.00 -17.20 -29.78
C ARG A 324 -3.11 -18.21 -30.10
N ASP A 325 -4.33 -17.74 -30.28
CA ASP A 325 -5.47 -18.63 -30.53
C ASP A 325 -5.30 -19.34 -31.89
N THR A 326 -4.86 -18.63 -32.93
CA THR A 326 -4.51 -19.23 -34.23
C THR A 326 -3.40 -20.28 -34.10
N PHE A 327 -2.37 -20.01 -33.29
CA PHE A 327 -1.28 -20.96 -33.03
C PHE A 327 -1.79 -22.26 -32.39
N TYR A 328 -2.67 -22.16 -31.40
CA TYR A 328 -3.20 -23.36 -30.77
C TYR A 328 -4.15 -24.15 -31.69
N GLU A 329 -4.94 -23.47 -32.53
CA GLU A 329 -5.76 -24.17 -33.54
C GLU A 329 -4.92 -24.95 -34.53
N SER A 330 -3.85 -24.33 -35.05
CA SER A 330 -2.94 -25.00 -35.99
C SER A 330 -2.22 -26.16 -35.33
N LEU A 331 -1.77 -26.00 -34.08
CA LEU A 331 -1.11 -27.07 -33.34
C LEU A 331 -2.01 -28.28 -33.11
N ILE A 332 -3.29 -28.07 -32.74
CA ILE A 332 -4.28 -29.15 -32.60
C ILE A 332 -4.49 -29.85 -33.95
N ALA A 333 -4.57 -29.08 -35.05
CA ALA A 333 -4.76 -29.63 -36.39
C ALA A 333 -3.59 -30.52 -36.86
N LEU A 334 -2.37 -30.23 -36.39
CA LEU A 334 -1.15 -31.00 -36.73
C LEU A 334 -1.03 -32.33 -35.96
N GLN A 335 -1.75 -32.53 -34.86
CA GLN A 335 -1.64 -33.76 -34.05
C GLN A 335 -2.24 -34.98 -34.75
N GLU A 336 -1.72 -36.18 -34.50
CA GLU A 336 -2.30 -37.44 -34.99
C GLU A 336 -3.50 -37.91 -34.15
N GLU A 337 -4.33 -38.81 -34.69
CA GLU A 337 -5.37 -39.49 -33.90
C GLU A 337 -4.74 -40.56 -33.00
N PRO A 338 -5.15 -40.73 -31.73
CA PRO A 338 -6.37 -40.22 -31.07
C PRO A 338 -6.21 -38.88 -30.32
N ARG A 339 -4.99 -38.32 -30.27
CA ARG A 339 -4.68 -37.08 -29.53
C ARG A 339 -5.47 -35.87 -30.05
N ARG A 340 -5.61 -35.74 -31.38
CA ARG A 340 -6.37 -34.65 -32.01
C ARG A 340 -7.83 -34.61 -31.54
N THR A 341 -8.50 -35.75 -31.49
CA THR A 341 -9.90 -35.84 -31.02
C THR A 341 -10.00 -35.44 -29.54
N ARG A 342 -9.10 -35.95 -28.68
CA ARG A 342 -9.04 -35.59 -27.25
C ARG A 342 -8.88 -34.08 -27.04
N LEU A 343 -7.94 -33.45 -27.75
CA LEU A 343 -7.70 -32.00 -27.63
C LEU A 343 -8.90 -31.16 -28.12
N ARG A 344 -9.62 -31.60 -29.15
CA ARG A 344 -10.84 -30.93 -29.62
C ARG A 344 -11.99 -31.04 -28.62
N GLU A 345 -12.16 -32.20 -27.97
CA GLU A 345 -13.14 -32.37 -26.90
C GLU A 345 -12.78 -31.54 -25.67
N GLY A 346 -11.52 -31.57 -25.24
CA GLY A 346 -11.01 -30.74 -24.15
C GLY A 346 -11.20 -29.24 -24.42
N LYS A 347 -10.96 -28.79 -25.66
CA LYS A 347 -11.25 -27.41 -26.08
C LYS A 347 -12.73 -27.06 -25.96
N LYS A 348 -13.64 -27.95 -26.36
CA LYS A 348 -15.09 -27.71 -26.22
C LYS A 348 -15.51 -27.59 -24.76
N GLN A 349 -14.98 -28.46 -23.89
CA GLN A 349 -15.27 -28.44 -22.46
C GLN A 349 -14.73 -27.16 -21.79
N ALA A 350 -13.46 -26.82 -22.04
CA ALA A 350 -12.81 -25.67 -21.42
C ALA A 350 -13.09 -24.33 -22.15
N ARG A 351 -13.79 -24.36 -23.29
CA ARG A 351 -14.05 -23.23 -24.21
C ARG A 351 -12.78 -22.51 -24.73
N GLN A 352 -11.61 -23.14 -24.58
CA GLN A 352 -10.33 -22.63 -25.07
C GLN A 352 -9.37 -23.79 -25.36
N ALA A 353 -8.49 -23.61 -26.34
CA ALA A 353 -7.47 -24.63 -26.66
C ALA A 353 -6.47 -24.78 -25.52
N PHE A 354 -6.01 -26.02 -25.29
CA PHE A 354 -5.15 -26.40 -24.15
C PHE A 354 -5.69 -25.90 -22.81
N GLY A 355 -7.02 -25.88 -22.68
CA GLY A 355 -7.69 -25.18 -21.58
C GLY A 355 -7.42 -25.79 -20.20
N GLN A 356 -7.18 -27.10 -20.12
CA GLN A 356 -6.81 -27.76 -18.86
C GLN A 356 -5.42 -27.30 -18.39
N ALA A 357 -4.39 -27.40 -19.23
CA ALA A 357 -3.04 -26.92 -18.91
C ALA A 357 -3.03 -25.42 -18.54
N ARG A 358 -3.78 -24.58 -19.27
CA ARG A 358 -3.90 -23.16 -18.96
C ARG A 358 -4.62 -22.88 -17.63
N GLN A 359 -5.67 -23.64 -17.30
CA GLN A 359 -6.35 -23.53 -16.01
C GLN A 359 -5.46 -23.98 -14.85
N SER A 360 -4.70 -25.06 -15.03
CA SER A 360 -3.70 -25.53 -14.06
C SER A 360 -2.62 -24.48 -13.81
N LEU A 361 -2.05 -23.90 -14.89
CA LEU A 361 -1.10 -22.80 -14.82
C LEU A 361 -1.66 -21.62 -14.00
N ASN A 362 -2.87 -21.15 -14.34
CA ASN A 362 -3.50 -20.04 -13.61
C ASN A 362 -3.78 -20.37 -12.14
N THR A 363 -4.15 -21.61 -11.84
CA THR A 363 -4.42 -22.06 -10.47
C THR A 363 -3.13 -22.07 -9.64
N LEU A 364 -2.05 -22.62 -10.19
CA LEU A 364 -0.74 -22.66 -9.53
C LEU A 364 -0.15 -21.27 -9.37
N LEU A 365 -0.27 -20.41 -10.39
CA LEU A 365 0.10 -19.00 -10.31
C LEU A 365 -0.67 -18.26 -9.22
N GLY A 366 -1.99 -18.43 -9.18
CA GLY A 366 -2.85 -17.85 -8.16
C GLY A 366 -2.46 -18.29 -6.76
N ARG A 367 -2.18 -19.59 -6.56
CA ARG A 367 -1.72 -20.13 -5.28
C ARG A 367 -0.35 -19.58 -4.87
N LYS A 368 0.64 -19.58 -5.77
CA LYS A 368 1.99 -19.07 -5.50
C LYS A 368 1.94 -17.58 -5.16
N ARG A 369 1.15 -16.81 -5.90
CA ARG A 369 0.89 -15.40 -5.62
C ARG A 369 0.26 -15.17 -4.26
N ALA A 370 -0.81 -15.90 -3.93
CA ALA A 370 -1.49 -15.74 -2.65
C ALA A 370 -0.53 -16.04 -1.48
N ALA A 371 0.27 -17.10 -1.61
CA ALA A 371 1.30 -17.44 -0.62
C ALA A 371 2.36 -16.34 -0.50
N HIS A 372 2.82 -15.75 -1.61
CA HIS A 372 3.81 -14.65 -1.59
C HIS A 372 3.25 -13.40 -0.91
N VAL A 373 2.03 -12.96 -1.28
CA VAL A 373 1.38 -11.80 -0.67
C VAL A 373 1.17 -12.01 0.82
N GLN A 374 0.69 -13.20 1.22
CA GLN A 374 0.50 -13.56 2.62
C GLN A 374 1.81 -13.54 3.41
N ARG A 375 2.87 -14.17 2.89
CA ARG A 375 4.19 -14.20 3.55
C ARG A 375 4.80 -12.81 3.68
N ARG A 376 4.73 -12.00 2.61
CA ARG A 376 5.17 -10.60 2.64
C ARG A 376 4.42 -9.82 3.71
N PHE A 377 3.10 -9.88 3.71
CA PHE A 377 2.28 -9.19 4.71
C PHE A 377 2.63 -9.62 6.14
N LEU A 378 2.76 -10.92 6.39
CA LEU A 378 3.12 -11.46 7.71
C LEU A 378 4.52 -11.01 8.15
N ALA A 379 5.51 -11.05 7.27
CA ALA A 379 6.87 -10.59 7.56
C ALA A 379 6.89 -9.11 7.94
N LEU A 380 6.20 -8.26 7.17
CA LEU A 380 6.09 -6.82 7.46
C LEU A 380 5.32 -6.54 8.74
N LEU A 381 4.26 -7.29 9.03
CA LEU A 381 3.50 -7.17 10.27
C LEU A 381 4.37 -7.52 11.49
N LEU A 382 5.08 -8.66 11.45
CA LEU A 382 6.01 -9.07 12.50
C LEU A 382 7.13 -8.05 12.72
N ALA A 383 7.67 -7.49 11.64
CA ALA A 383 8.66 -6.43 11.69
C ALA A 383 8.11 -5.18 12.39
N ASN A 384 6.91 -4.73 12.03
CA ASN A 384 6.24 -3.58 12.65
C ASN A 384 5.85 -3.82 14.13
N MET A 385 5.63 -5.07 14.53
CA MET A 385 5.42 -5.44 15.94
C MET A 385 6.74 -5.50 16.74
N GLY A 386 7.90 -5.48 16.08
CA GLY A 386 9.22 -5.58 16.72
C GLY A 386 9.73 -7.01 16.88
N HIS A 387 9.11 -7.99 16.22
CA HIS A 387 9.54 -9.40 16.21
C HIS A 387 10.51 -9.68 15.05
N LEU A 388 11.72 -9.12 15.14
CA LEU A 388 12.71 -9.15 14.06
C LEU A 388 13.07 -10.58 13.60
N ASP A 389 13.32 -11.50 14.52
CA ASP A 389 13.73 -12.87 14.15
C ASP A 389 12.60 -13.65 13.45
N SER A 390 11.35 -13.47 13.91
CA SER A 390 10.18 -14.05 13.25
C SER A 390 9.94 -13.42 11.88
N ALA A 391 10.11 -12.10 11.77
CA ALA A 391 10.03 -11.39 10.49
C ALA A 391 11.07 -11.92 9.49
N ARG A 392 12.32 -12.11 9.92
CA ARG A 392 13.39 -12.72 9.12
C ARG A 392 13.08 -14.15 8.70
N ALA A 393 12.52 -14.96 9.60
CA ALA A 393 12.13 -16.33 9.29
C ALA A 393 11.06 -16.40 8.20
N GLU A 394 10.06 -15.50 8.23
CA GLU A 394 9.06 -15.41 7.16
C GLU A 394 9.64 -14.78 5.89
N ALA A 395 10.47 -13.75 6.00
CA ALA A 395 11.12 -13.09 4.87
C ALA A 395 12.00 -14.05 4.06
N ARG A 396 12.73 -14.96 4.70
CA ARG A 396 13.54 -15.99 3.99
C ARG A 396 12.72 -16.90 3.07
N LYS A 397 11.41 -17.01 3.31
CA LYS A 397 10.49 -17.79 2.46
C LYS A 397 9.96 -17.00 1.26
N ILE A 398 10.39 -15.75 1.08
CA ILE A 398 10.03 -14.85 -0.01
C ILE A 398 11.16 -14.85 -1.04
N GLU A 399 10.85 -15.19 -2.29
CA GLU A 399 11.82 -15.18 -3.37
C GLU A 399 12.28 -13.74 -3.70
N ALA A 400 11.31 -12.83 -3.86
CA ALA A 400 11.55 -11.43 -4.21
C ALA A 400 12.43 -10.68 -3.19
N ALA A 401 13.45 -9.97 -3.68
CA ALA A 401 14.37 -9.18 -2.85
C ALA A 401 13.69 -7.99 -2.17
N SER A 402 12.71 -7.36 -2.81
CA SER A 402 11.95 -6.21 -2.30
C SER A 402 11.33 -6.49 -0.92
N GLY A 403 10.55 -7.56 -0.82
CA GLY A 403 9.90 -7.97 0.43
C GLY A 403 10.90 -8.34 1.53
N ARG A 404 12.02 -8.97 1.18
CA ARG A 404 13.08 -9.35 2.13
C ARG A 404 13.78 -8.13 2.73
N ILE A 405 14.24 -7.22 1.87
CA ILE A 405 14.95 -6.00 2.27
C ILE A 405 14.01 -5.08 3.06
N LEU A 406 12.77 -4.91 2.60
CA LEU A 406 11.79 -4.07 3.29
C LEU A 406 11.47 -4.57 4.70
N ALA A 407 11.24 -5.88 4.87
CA ALA A 407 10.99 -6.47 6.18
C ALA A 407 12.17 -6.28 7.14
N GLU A 408 13.40 -6.40 6.64
CA GLU A 408 14.61 -6.17 7.43
C GLU A 408 14.74 -4.70 7.84
N ILE A 409 14.52 -3.75 6.91
CA ILE A 409 14.57 -2.31 7.21
C ILE A 409 13.55 -1.94 8.30
N LEU A 410 12.28 -2.30 8.11
CA LEU A 410 11.23 -1.99 9.08
C LEU A 410 11.50 -2.66 10.43
N GLY A 411 12.02 -3.88 10.42
CA GLY A 411 12.37 -4.61 11.63
C GLY A 411 13.48 -3.92 12.43
N ILE A 412 14.53 -3.42 11.75
CA ILE A 412 15.62 -2.65 12.37
C ILE A 412 15.12 -1.32 12.94
N LEU A 413 14.29 -0.59 12.18
CA LEU A 413 13.71 0.67 12.64
C LEU A 413 12.83 0.47 13.87
N ARG A 414 11.97 -0.56 13.86
CA ARG A 414 11.10 -0.87 15.00
C ARG A 414 11.89 -1.34 16.20
N LEU A 415 12.92 -2.16 16.00
CA LEU A 415 13.83 -2.59 17.06
C LEU A 415 14.47 -1.40 17.75
N SER A 416 14.95 -0.40 16.98
CA SER A 416 15.52 0.84 17.54
C SER A 416 14.52 1.59 18.43
N HIS A 417 13.26 1.71 18.00
CA HIS A 417 12.21 2.31 18.84
C HIS A 417 11.98 1.55 20.16
N VAL A 418 11.97 0.21 20.12
CA VAL A 418 11.83 -0.63 21.31
C VAL A 418 13.06 -0.52 22.22
N GLU A 419 14.26 -0.47 21.67
CA GLU A 419 15.52 -0.26 22.40
C GLU A 419 15.50 1.11 23.12
N ILE A 420 15.06 2.18 22.44
CA ILE A 420 14.86 3.51 23.03
C ILE A 420 13.86 3.46 24.20
N GLU A 421 12.71 2.81 24.01
CA GLU A 421 11.67 2.71 25.06
C GLU A 421 12.13 1.92 26.29
N ARG A 422 13.08 1.00 26.13
CA ARG A 422 13.70 0.22 27.22
C ARG A 422 14.91 0.89 27.87
N GLY A 423 15.27 2.10 27.44
CA GLY A 423 16.47 2.79 27.94
C GLY A 423 17.80 2.22 27.41
N LEU A 424 17.77 1.41 26.35
CA LEU A 424 18.96 0.84 25.70
C LEU A 424 19.46 1.73 24.54
N GLY A 425 19.52 3.05 24.78
CA GLY A 425 19.81 4.06 23.74
C GLY A 425 21.12 3.82 22.98
N ALA A 426 22.17 3.34 23.66
CA ALA A 426 23.47 3.07 23.03
C ALA A 426 23.41 2.01 21.93
N GLN A 427 22.53 1.00 22.04
CA GLN A 427 22.34 -0.03 21.01
C GLN A 427 21.52 0.52 19.82
N ALA A 428 20.62 1.47 20.10
CA ALA A 428 19.73 2.05 19.11
C ALA A 428 20.44 2.98 18.11
N VAL A 429 21.59 3.56 18.47
CA VAL A 429 22.34 4.55 17.69
C VAL A 429 22.82 4.02 16.33
N GLU A 430 23.22 2.75 16.24
CA GLU A 430 23.75 2.18 14.99
C GLU A 430 22.64 1.73 14.02
N ARG A 431 21.39 1.58 14.51
CA ARG A 431 20.26 1.02 13.76
C ARG A 431 19.85 1.87 12.54
N PRO A 432 19.73 3.21 12.62
CA PRO A 432 19.39 4.02 11.44
C PRO A 432 20.45 3.93 10.34
N GLY A 433 21.73 3.79 10.71
CA GLY A 433 22.83 3.58 9.76
C GLY A 433 22.69 2.25 9.01
N GLN A 434 22.39 1.17 9.74
CA GLN A 434 22.14 -0.16 9.16
C GLN A 434 20.91 -0.14 8.22
N ALA A 435 19.81 0.49 8.64
CA ALA A 435 18.60 0.64 7.82
C ALA A 435 18.89 1.44 6.54
N PHE A 436 19.65 2.54 6.63
CA PHE A 436 20.01 3.36 5.47
C PHE A 436 20.91 2.61 4.48
N GLN A 437 21.87 1.81 4.96
CA GLN A 437 22.69 0.96 4.10
C GLN A 437 21.85 -0.07 3.33
N LEU A 438 20.82 -0.64 3.97
CA LEU A 438 19.88 -1.53 3.30
C LEU A 438 19.01 -0.80 2.28
N VAL A 439 18.64 0.46 2.52
CA VAL A 439 17.96 1.30 1.51
C VAL A 439 18.85 1.47 0.28
N GLN A 440 20.12 1.85 0.48
CA GLN A 440 21.07 2.03 -0.63
C GLN A 440 21.26 0.73 -1.43
N ARG A 441 21.51 -0.39 -0.74
CA ARG A 441 21.62 -1.72 -1.37
C ARG A 441 20.34 -2.12 -2.09
N GLY A 442 19.18 -1.85 -1.48
CA GLY A 442 17.87 -2.10 -2.07
C GLY A 442 17.65 -1.33 -3.37
N ILE A 443 18.09 -0.08 -3.44
CA ILE A 443 18.05 0.73 -4.66
C ILE A 443 19.05 0.20 -5.69
N GLU A 444 20.28 -0.08 -5.29
CA GLU A 444 21.36 -0.54 -6.18
C GLU A 444 21.08 -1.90 -6.84
N CYS A 445 20.33 -2.78 -6.17
CA CYS A 445 19.90 -4.06 -6.73
C CYS A 445 18.50 -4.04 -7.38
N GLY A 446 17.81 -2.89 -7.39
CA GLY A 446 16.48 -2.72 -7.99
C GLY A 446 15.31 -3.28 -7.15
N ALA A 447 15.56 -3.65 -5.90
CA ALA A 447 14.54 -4.12 -4.96
C ALA A 447 13.64 -2.98 -4.43
N LEU A 448 14.20 -1.77 -4.27
CA LEU A 448 13.49 -0.54 -3.98
C LEU A 448 13.42 0.35 -5.23
N ALA A 449 12.50 1.30 -5.26
CA ALA A 449 12.38 2.24 -6.37
C ALA A 449 13.67 3.08 -6.53
N ASP A 450 14.09 3.30 -7.77
CA ASP A 450 15.14 4.27 -8.09
C ASP A 450 14.61 5.69 -7.84
N PRO A 451 15.17 6.45 -6.88
CA PRO A 451 14.63 7.75 -6.49
C PRO A 451 14.69 8.78 -7.63
N TRP A 452 15.57 8.62 -8.63
CA TRP A 452 15.57 9.48 -9.82
C TRP A 452 14.28 9.35 -10.65
N ASN A 453 13.57 8.22 -10.55
CA ASN A 453 12.30 8.03 -11.24
C ASN A 453 11.19 8.89 -10.65
N ILE A 454 11.34 9.42 -9.42
CA ILE A 454 10.37 10.36 -8.83
C ILE A 454 10.31 11.63 -9.69
N LEU A 455 11.46 12.22 -10.01
CA LEU A 455 11.55 13.38 -10.90
C LEU A 455 11.28 13.00 -12.36
N GLY A 456 11.90 11.92 -12.85
CA GLY A 456 11.83 11.57 -14.27
C GLY A 456 10.47 11.12 -14.74
N PHE A 457 9.67 10.51 -13.86
CA PHE A 457 8.37 9.92 -14.20
C PHE A 457 7.23 10.32 -13.24
N GLN A 458 7.43 11.31 -12.37
CA GLN A 458 6.40 11.81 -11.44
C GLN A 458 5.83 10.71 -10.53
N GLY A 459 6.68 9.77 -10.08
CA GLY A 459 6.26 8.62 -9.28
C GLY A 459 5.50 7.52 -10.06
N LEU A 460 5.43 7.63 -11.39
CA LEU A 460 4.91 6.60 -12.27
C LEU A 460 6.03 5.66 -12.78
N PHE A 461 5.61 4.51 -13.27
CA PHE A 461 6.44 3.51 -13.94
C PHE A 461 5.92 3.32 -15.37
N PRO A 462 6.68 3.73 -16.41
CA PRO A 462 6.32 3.49 -17.80
C PRO A 462 6.28 1.99 -18.09
N LEU A 463 5.17 1.47 -18.66
CA LEU A 463 5.08 0.07 -19.12
C LEU A 463 5.34 -0.09 -20.62
N SER A 464 5.22 1.01 -21.36
CA SER A 464 5.52 1.13 -22.79
C SER A 464 6.05 2.54 -23.07
N PRO A 465 6.51 2.84 -24.31
CA PRO A 465 6.86 4.20 -24.70
C PRO A 465 5.68 5.18 -24.64
N ALA A 466 4.44 4.71 -24.71
CA ALA A 466 3.25 5.55 -24.66
C ALA A 466 2.97 6.00 -23.21
N ARG A 467 2.77 7.31 -23.01
CA ARG A 467 2.55 7.90 -21.68
C ARG A 467 1.33 7.32 -20.96
N GLU A 468 0.25 7.04 -21.70
CA GLU A 468 -1.00 6.49 -21.19
C GLU A 468 -0.86 5.07 -20.57
N ASP A 469 0.20 4.34 -20.93
CA ASP A 469 0.48 3.00 -20.40
C ASP A 469 1.29 3.05 -19.09
N SER A 470 1.49 4.22 -18.47
CA SER A 470 2.23 4.35 -17.21
C SER A 470 1.36 3.94 -16.01
N ALA A 471 1.95 3.19 -15.07
CA ALA A 471 1.28 2.78 -13.84
C ALA A 471 1.89 3.48 -12.62
N ARG A 472 1.13 3.65 -11.53
CA ARG A 472 1.69 4.16 -10.27
C ARG A 472 2.72 3.18 -9.71
N ASP A 473 3.90 3.67 -9.35
CA ASP A 473 4.92 2.84 -8.67
C ASP A 473 4.72 2.86 -7.16
N SER A 474 4.03 1.86 -6.63
CA SER A 474 3.79 1.74 -5.18
C SER A 474 5.06 1.69 -4.32
N ARG A 475 6.21 1.32 -4.90
CA ARG A 475 7.49 1.25 -4.17
C ARG A 475 8.06 2.64 -3.87
N VAL A 476 7.65 3.68 -4.61
CA VAL A 476 8.01 5.07 -4.32
C VAL A 476 7.42 5.49 -2.98
N ASP A 477 6.15 5.17 -2.73
CA ASP A 477 5.47 5.46 -1.47
C ASP A 477 6.18 4.73 -0.29
N GLU A 478 6.58 3.47 -0.50
CA GLU A 478 7.33 2.70 0.50
C GLU A 478 8.71 3.32 0.80
N LEU A 479 9.45 3.73 -0.23
CA LEU A 479 10.75 4.37 -0.08
C LEU A 479 10.65 5.69 0.70
N LEU A 480 9.66 6.53 0.36
CA LEU A 480 9.42 7.81 1.03
C LEU A 480 9.09 7.61 2.51
N LEU A 481 8.22 6.65 2.83
CA LEU A 481 7.89 6.28 4.21
C LEU A 481 9.10 5.83 5.02
N ILE A 482 9.98 5.01 4.44
CA ILE A 482 11.18 4.52 5.11
C ILE A 482 12.16 5.67 5.37
N MET A 483 12.39 6.53 4.37
CA MET A 483 13.32 7.66 4.49
C MET A 483 12.87 8.64 5.56
N GLU A 484 11.57 8.99 5.57
CA GLU A 484 10.97 9.79 6.64
C GLU A 484 11.19 9.13 8.01
N GLN A 485 10.93 7.83 8.16
CA GLN A 485 11.13 7.12 9.42
C GLN A 485 12.59 7.12 9.88
N ILE A 486 13.56 6.99 8.97
CA ILE A 486 15.00 7.07 9.28
C ILE A 486 15.33 8.46 9.83
N PHE A 487 14.88 9.53 9.17
CA PHE A 487 15.13 10.91 9.61
C PHE A 487 14.50 11.20 10.97
N LEU A 488 13.22 10.81 11.16
CA LEU A 488 12.52 10.95 12.44
C LEU A 488 13.20 10.18 13.57
N LEU A 489 13.69 8.98 13.30
CA LEU A 489 14.38 8.14 14.30
C LEU A 489 15.73 8.74 14.71
N ILE A 490 16.54 9.22 13.76
CA ILE A 490 17.81 9.91 14.06
C ILE A 490 17.55 11.18 14.86
N SER A 491 16.56 11.99 14.46
CA SER A 491 16.13 13.20 15.17
C SER A 491 15.73 12.92 16.62
N ARG A 492 14.99 11.82 16.85
CA ARG A 492 14.62 11.36 18.20
C ARG A 492 15.84 10.93 19.02
N LEU A 493 16.78 10.18 18.43
CA LEU A 493 18.02 9.76 19.10
C LEU A 493 18.90 10.96 19.46
N MET A 494 19.03 11.93 18.55
CA MET A 494 19.75 13.19 18.79
C MET A 494 19.13 13.96 19.96
N SER A 495 17.80 14.07 19.99
CA SER A 495 17.09 14.78 21.05
C SER A 495 17.28 14.11 22.42
N LEU A 496 17.27 12.77 22.47
CA LEU A 496 17.53 12.03 23.70
C LEU A 496 18.98 12.19 24.18
N ALA A 497 19.95 12.05 23.27
CA ALA A 497 21.37 12.26 23.60
C ALA A 497 21.64 13.69 24.10
N ALA A 498 21.01 14.69 23.48
CA ALA A 498 21.10 16.08 23.90
C ALA A 498 20.48 16.33 25.28
N ALA A 499 19.36 15.67 25.57
CA ALA A 499 18.71 15.75 26.87
C ALA A 499 19.50 15.07 27.99
N ASP A 500 20.32 14.06 27.66
CA ASP A 500 21.22 13.37 28.58
C ASP A 500 22.62 14.04 28.66
N GLY A 501 22.84 15.11 27.88
CA GLY A 501 24.11 15.86 27.87
C GLY A 501 25.27 15.21 27.11
N ASP A 502 25.02 14.17 26.30
CA ASP A 502 26.05 13.49 25.51
C ASP A 502 26.35 14.26 24.21
N GLU A 503 27.12 15.32 24.32
CA GLU A 503 27.52 16.17 23.18
C GLU A 503 28.25 15.40 22.08
N ALA A 504 29.06 14.40 22.45
CA ALA A 504 29.82 13.61 21.49
C ALA A 504 28.88 12.77 20.62
N LEU A 505 27.86 12.16 21.22
CA LEU A 505 26.85 11.40 20.50
C LEU A 505 25.96 12.30 19.64
N VAL A 506 25.58 13.49 20.12
CA VAL A 506 24.84 14.49 19.33
C VAL A 506 25.61 14.86 18.07
N ALA A 507 26.90 15.19 18.19
CA ALA A 507 27.74 15.56 17.05
C ALA A 507 27.86 14.42 16.02
N LYS A 508 28.06 13.17 16.48
CA LYS A 508 28.10 11.97 15.61
C LYS A 508 26.79 11.78 14.84
N LEU A 509 25.65 11.93 15.52
CA LEU A 509 24.33 11.76 14.90
C LEU A 509 23.99 12.92 13.95
N GLU A 510 24.41 14.14 14.28
CA GLU A 510 24.26 15.34 13.44
C GLU A 510 24.98 15.17 12.10
N GLU A 511 26.27 14.80 12.13
CA GLU A 511 27.06 14.51 10.92
C GLU A 511 26.42 13.37 10.10
N GLY A 512 25.97 12.32 10.80
CA GLY A 512 25.31 11.18 10.19
C GLY A 512 23.96 11.52 9.54
N LEU A 513 23.22 12.50 10.06
CA LEU A 513 21.95 12.98 9.50
C LEU A 513 22.20 13.90 8.30
N GLU A 514 23.13 14.85 8.42
CA GLU A 514 23.50 15.77 7.34
C GLU A 514 23.94 15.01 6.08
N ALA A 515 24.78 13.99 6.24
CA ALA A 515 25.24 13.17 5.12
C ALA A 515 24.09 12.44 4.40
N LYS A 516 23.07 11.99 5.16
CA LYS A 516 21.90 11.29 4.60
C LYS A 516 20.92 12.27 3.95
N ALA A 517 20.70 13.44 4.55
CA ALA A 517 19.90 14.52 3.98
C ALA A 517 20.48 14.95 2.61
N LYS A 518 21.77 15.30 2.54
CA LYS A 518 22.46 15.63 1.28
C LYS A 518 22.43 14.51 0.24
N TRP A 519 22.41 13.26 0.67
CA TRP A 519 22.26 12.13 -0.24
C TRP A 519 20.84 12.05 -0.81
N TRP A 520 19.82 12.22 0.03
CA TRP A 520 18.41 12.18 -0.36
C TRP A 520 18.01 13.37 -1.22
N ASP A 521 18.48 14.57 -0.87
CA ASP A 521 17.91 15.78 -1.44
C ASP A 521 18.28 16.00 -2.91
N ARG A 522 19.32 15.33 -3.41
CA ARG A 522 19.64 15.33 -4.85
C ARG A 522 18.50 14.82 -5.74
N PHE A 523 17.55 14.08 -5.17
CA PHE A 523 16.43 13.48 -5.89
C PHE A 523 15.16 14.35 -5.91
N ALA A 524 15.17 15.54 -5.29
CA ALA A 524 14.08 16.52 -5.29
C ALA A 524 12.67 15.95 -5.09
N SER A 525 12.53 14.96 -4.19
CA SER A 525 11.23 14.31 -3.91
C SER A 525 10.16 15.24 -3.36
N TRP A 526 10.54 16.43 -2.90
CA TRP A 526 9.66 17.41 -2.30
C TRP A 526 9.06 18.41 -3.31
N GLU A 527 9.59 18.44 -4.55
CA GLU A 527 9.12 19.35 -5.62
C GLU A 527 8.05 18.74 -6.52
N VAL A 528 7.79 17.42 -6.41
CA VAL A 528 6.89 16.71 -7.31
C VAL A 528 5.47 16.65 -6.74
N ASP A 529 4.53 17.29 -7.44
CA ASP A 529 3.11 17.23 -7.12
C ASP A 529 2.54 15.81 -7.19
N GLY A 530 1.66 15.48 -6.24
CA GLY A 530 1.00 14.17 -6.17
C GLY A 530 1.83 13.05 -5.51
N VAL A 531 3.05 13.36 -5.05
CA VAL A 531 3.92 12.46 -4.28
C VAL A 531 4.09 12.99 -2.85
N ARG A 532 4.34 12.10 -1.88
CA ARG A 532 4.54 12.50 -0.48
C ARG A 532 5.79 13.38 -0.32
N HIS A 533 5.63 14.54 0.32
CA HIS A 533 6.71 15.48 0.58
C HIS A 533 7.66 14.96 1.67
N VAL A 534 8.91 14.67 1.30
CA VAL A 534 10.00 14.29 2.21
C VAL A 534 11.25 15.10 1.85
N HIS A 535 11.63 16.03 2.72
CA HIS A 535 12.77 16.92 2.53
C HIS A 535 13.82 16.68 3.63
N GLY A 536 15.02 16.26 3.23
CA GLY A 536 16.11 15.87 4.13
C GLY A 536 16.66 17.05 4.92
N ASP A 537 16.94 18.17 4.25
CA ASP A 537 17.52 19.37 4.84
C ASP A 537 16.59 20.01 5.88
N GLU A 538 15.28 20.02 5.65
CA GLU A 538 14.30 20.48 6.65
C GLU A 538 14.31 19.60 7.91
N ASN A 539 14.38 18.27 7.73
CA ASN A 539 14.47 17.31 8.84
C ASN A 539 15.79 17.48 9.61
N PHE A 540 16.90 17.67 8.90
CA PHE A 540 18.22 17.90 9.48
C PHE A 540 18.25 19.21 10.30
N TYR A 541 17.81 20.32 9.69
CA TYR A 541 17.78 21.62 10.34
C TYR A 541 16.90 21.60 11.60
N SER A 542 15.72 20.98 11.51
CA SER A 542 14.82 20.80 12.64
C SER A 542 15.48 20.00 13.78
N ALA A 543 16.15 18.89 13.46
CA ALA A 543 16.84 18.06 14.45
C ALA A 543 18.02 18.80 15.12
N GLN A 544 18.80 19.55 14.33
CA GLN A 544 19.94 20.33 14.81
C GLN A 544 19.51 21.41 15.79
N ILE A 545 18.45 22.17 15.46
CA ILE A 545 17.91 23.22 16.35
C ILE A 545 17.45 22.62 17.67
N MET A 546 16.71 21.52 17.62
CA MET A 546 16.25 20.83 18.83
C MET A 546 17.39 20.33 19.70
N ALA A 547 18.37 19.65 19.10
CA ALA A 547 19.50 19.11 19.87
C ALA A 547 20.30 20.24 20.55
N ARG A 548 20.53 21.36 19.86
CA ARG A 548 21.19 22.54 20.45
C ARG A 548 20.39 23.17 21.57
N ALA A 549 19.07 23.29 21.41
CA ALA A 549 18.19 23.79 22.47
C ALA A 549 18.25 22.85 23.70
N LEU A 550 18.17 21.55 23.50
CA LEU A 550 18.21 20.57 24.59
C LEU A 550 19.56 20.52 25.31
N LEU A 551 20.69 20.64 24.61
CA LEU A 551 22.01 20.75 25.23
C LEU A 551 22.14 22.01 26.08
N LYS A 552 21.65 23.17 25.60
CA LYS A 552 21.65 24.40 26.40
C LYS A 552 20.78 24.26 27.65
N TRP A 553 19.65 23.56 27.54
CA TRP A 553 18.78 23.26 28.68
C TRP A 553 19.46 22.35 29.70
N TYR A 554 20.17 21.32 29.23
CA TYR A 554 20.98 20.44 30.07
C TYR A 554 22.08 21.20 30.82
N HIS A 555 22.85 22.05 30.14
CA HIS A 555 23.91 22.88 30.75
C HIS A 555 23.39 23.86 31.81
N ARG A 556 22.12 24.24 31.73
CA ARG A 556 21.44 25.05 32.76
C ARG A 556 20.92 24.23 33.95
N GLY A 557 21.18 22.93 33.97
CA GLY A 557 20.84 22.04 35.08
C GLY A 557 19.42 21.47 35.04
N GLU A 558 18.82 21.34 33.84
CA GLU A 558 17.45 20.83 33.64
C GLU A 558 16.42 21.56 34.52
N THR A 559 16.60 22.86 34.71
CA THR A 559 15.71 23.67 35.56
C THR A 559 14.29 23.59 35.05
N LEU A 560 13.41 23.00 35.87
CA LEU A 560 11.99 22.91 35.60
C LEU A 560 11.36 24.31 35.56
N ALA A 561 10.41 24.53 34.66
CA ALA A 561 9.67 25.77 34.49
C ALA A 561 10.48 27.01 34.04
N ASP A 562 11.63 26.85 33.37
CA ASP A 562 12.38 27.97 32.75
C ASP A 562 11.72 28.45 31.44
N LEU A 563 10.61 29.18 31.58
CA LEU A 563 9.84 29.75 30.46
C LEU A 563 10.63 30.75 29.63
N ALA A 564 11.56 31.50 30.24
CA ALA A 564 12.36 32.50 29.55
C ALA A 564 13.34 31.86 28.56
N PHE A 565 13.97 30.76 28.99
CA PHE A 565 14.82 29.95 28.13
C PHE A 565 14.06 29.39 26.92
N TRP A 566 12.93 28.73 27.16
CA TRP A 566 12.17 28.11 26.09
C TRP A 566 11.62 29.16 25.11
N LYS A 567 11.20 30.33 25.59
CA LYS A 567 10.79 31.43 24.72
C LYS A 567 11.91 31.90 23.77
N GLU A 568 13.16 31.95 24.25
CA GLU A 568 14.32 32.27 23.41
C GLU A 568 14.60 31.17 22.37
N GLN A 569 14.55 29.90 22.77
CA GLN A 569 14.81 28.79 21.85
C GLN A 569 13.68 28.58 20.83
N VAL A 570 12.43 28.83 21.21
CA VAL A 570 11.24 28.69 20.33
C VAL A 570 11.25 29.68 19.17
N ALA A 571 11.93 30.83 19.29
CA ALA A 571 12.11 31.75 18.17
C ALA A 571 12.83 31.11 16.97
N SER A 572 13.56 30.00 17.19
CA SER A 572 14.25 29.25 16.14
C SER A 572 13.48 28.00 15.66
N ILE A 573 12.36 27.65 16.29
CA ILE A 573 11.57 26.46 15.94
C ILE A 573 10.49 26.86 14.94
N HIS A 574 10.50 26.26 13.74
CA HIS A 574 9.54 26.57 12.68
C HIS A 574 8.79 25.34 12.13
N THR A 575 9.02 24.15 12.68
CA THR A 575 8.44 22.90 12.17
C THR A 575 7.58 22.18 13.21
N THR A 576 6.48 21.58 12.76
CA THR A 576 5.53 20.81 13.59
C THR A 576 6.21 19.67 14.34
N GLN A 577 7.15 18.98 13.68
CA GLN A 577 7.94 17.90 14.29
C GLN A 577 8.77 18.39 15.47
N ALA A 578 9.40 19.56 15.33
CA ALA A 578 10.30 20.08 16.36
C ALA A 578 9.53 20.43 17.63
N TYR A 579 8.40 21.14 17.49
CA TYR A 579 7.48 21.37 18.61
C TYR A 579 7.01 20.07 19.26
N SER A 580 6.54 19.12 18.45
CA SER A 580 6.01 17.86 18.97
C SER A 580 7.03 17.05 19.75
N THR A 581 8.29 17.04 19.32
CA THR A 581 9.36 16.25 19.97
C THR A 581 9.76 16.85 21.30
N VAL A 582 9.93 18.18 21.37
CA VAL A 582 10.27 18.88 22.62
C VAL A 582 9.13 18.76 23.63
N VAL A 583 7.87 18.97 23.21
CA VAL A 583 6.69 18.82 24.06
C VAL A 583 6.56 17.37 24.57
N ASP A 584 6.76 16.35 23.73
CA ASP A 584 6.76 14.95 24.18
C ASP A 584 7.84 14.67 25.24
N LEU A 585 9.05 15.21 25.04
CA LEU A 585 10.15 15.05 25.98
C LEU A 585 9.85 15.73 27.34
N LEU A 586 9.38 16.98 27.33
CA LEU A 586 9.03 17.71 28.55
C LEU A 586 7.91 17.01 29.32
N LEU A 587 6.91 16.46 28.61
CA LEU A 587 5.86 15.63 29.20
C LEU A 587 6.41 14.35 29.85
N ARG A 588 7.42 13.70 29.26
CA ARG A 588 8.07 12.50 29.84
C ARG A 588 8.90 12.83 31.07
N LYS A 589 9.60 13.98 31.08
CA LYS A 589 10.37 14.48 32.23
C LYS A 589 9.47 15.05 33.34
N GLY A 590 8.19 15.28 33.05
CA GLY A 590 7.20 15.76 34.02
C GLY A 590 7.13 17.29 34.17
N ASP A 591 7.75 18.06 33.27
CA ASP A 591 7.70 19.54 33.31
C ASP A 591 6.42 20.07 32.63
N GLN A 592 5.33 20.11 33.40
CA GLN A 592 4.05 20.59 32.90
C GLN A 592 4.06 22.09 32.55
N VAL A 593 4.82 22.91 33.26
CA VAL A 593 4.80 24.37 33.09
C VAL A 593 5.50 24.76 31.79
N ALA A 594 6.69 24.21 31.54
CA ALA A 594 7.41 24.44 30.29
C ALA A 594 6.63 23.87 29.10
N THR A 595 6.02 22.69 29.25
CA THR A 595 5.17 22.09 28.22
C THR A 595 4.02 23.01 27.82
N GLN A 596 3.29 23.55 28.82
CA GLN A 596 2.20 24.49 28.57
C GLN A 596 2.70 25.74 27.82
N GLY A 597 3.81 26.34 28.26
CA GLY A 597 4.40 27.49 27.58
C GLY A 597 4.75 27.23 26.12
N LEU A 598 5.32 26.05 25.82
CA LEU A 598 5.68 25.66 24.45
C LEU A 598 4.45 25.43 23.58
N LEU A 599 3.41 24.80 24.12
CA LEU A 599 2.13 24.62 23.43
C LEU A 599 1.53 25.98 23.05
N MET A 600 1.51 26.95 23.96
CA MET A 600 1.00 28.29 23.65
C MET A 600 1.82 29.00 22.58
N SER A 601 3.14 28.84 22.61
CA SER A 601 4.00 29.43 21.58
C SER A 601 3.80 28.79 20.22
N TRP A 602 3.60 27.47 20.15
CA TRP A 602 3.24 26.79 18.89
C TRP A 602 1.91 27.31 18.37
N LEU A 603 0.91 27.44 19.24
CA LEU A 603 -0.41 27.95 18.87
C LEU A 603 -0.34 29.37 18.29
N ASN A 604 0.46 30.24 18.91
CA ASN A 604 0.68 31.61 18.41
C ASN A 604 1.40 31.66 17.05
N GLN A 605 2.15 30.61 16.68
CA GLN A 605 2.78 30.47 15.37
C GLN A 605 1.94 29.65 14.37
N GLY A 606 0.68 29.32 14.71
CA GLY A 606 -0.15 28.36 13.97
C GLY A 606 -0.37 28.64 12.49
N MET A 607 -0.28 29.91 12.04
CA MET A 607 -0.33 30.27 10.60
C MET A 607 0.97 29.98 9.84
N GLN A 608 2.11 30.00 10.53
CA GLN A 608 3.42 29.72 9.93
C GLN A 608 3.78 28.25 10.04
N THR A 609 3.36 27.60 11.13
CA THR A 609 3.61 26.19 11.41
C THR A 609 2.29 25.47 11.68
N PRO A 610 1.88 24.52 10.81
CA PRO A 610 0.65 23.77 11.00
C PRO A 610 0.56 23.11 12.38
N LEU A 611 -0.63 23.15 12.99
CA LEU A 611 -0.90 22.51 14.28
C LEU A 611 -0.89 20.98 14.22
N GLU A 612 -0.99 20.41 13.03
CA GLU A 612 -0.97 18.98 12.80
C GLU A 612 -0.33 18.66 11.46
N ASN A 613 0.65 17.76 11.47
CA ASN A 613 1.23 17.19 10.25
C ASN A 613 1.62 15.73 10.51
N GLY A 614 0.98 14.81 9.79
CA GLY A 614 1.21 13.37 9.91
C GLY A 614 0.97 12.86 11.34
N ARG A 615 2.04 12.45 12.03
CA ARG A 615 2.00 11.91 13.40
C ARG A 615 2.16 12.96 14.50
N HIS A 616 2.52 14.18 14.14
CA HIS A 616 2.80 15.27 15.07
C HIS A 616 1.55 16.14 15.17
N SER A 617 0.91 16.15 16.34
CA SER A 617 -0.38 16.82 16.54
C SER A 617 -0.36 17.61 17.84
N PHE A 618 -0.50 18.93 17.72
CA PHE A 618 -0.73 19.84 18.84
C PHE A 618 -1.92 19.37 19.68
N HIS A 619 -3.01 18.98 19.02
CA HIS A 619 -4.25 18.55 19.66
C HIS A 619 -4.04 17.34 20.57
N ALA A 620 -3.29 16.33 20.10
CA ALA A 620 -2.98 15.13 20.89
C ALA A 620 -2.10 15.46 22.11
N LEU A 621 -1.10 16.34 21.95
CA LEU A 621 -0.20 16.72 23.02
C LEU A 621 -0.87 17.62 24.07
N ALA A 622 -1.74 18.54 23.65
CA ALA A 622 -2.57 19.34 24.54
C ALA A 622 -3.51 18.47 25.37
N ALA A 623 -4.16 17.47 24.75
CA ALA A 623 -5.00 16.50 25.45
C ALA A 623 -4.19 15.65 26.44
N ARG A 624 -2.98 15.21 26.05
CA ARG A 624 -2.09 14.46 26.94
C ARG A 624 -1.62 15.31 28.13
N TRP A 625 -1.25 16.57 27.90
CA TRP A 625 -0.92 17.51 28.97
C TRP A 625 -2.09 17.64 29.95
N LEU A 626 -3.30 17.87 29.44
CA LEU A 626 -4.49 18.01 30.28
C LEU A 626 -4.76 16.74 31.09
N LEU A 627 -4.70 15.56 30.46
CA LEU A 627 -4.90 14.28 31.12
C LEU A 627 -3.85 14.02 32.21
N ILE A 628 -2.57 14.34 31.98
CA ILE A 628 -1.52 14.21 33.00
C ILE A 628 -1.75 15.20 34.14
N THR A 629 -2.35 16.37 33.91
CA THR A 629 -2.69 17.37 34.94
C THR A 629 -3.98 17.06 35.72
N VAL A 630 -4.86 16.23 35.14
CA VAL A 630 -6.20 15.92 35.67
C VAL A 630 -6.23 14.53 36.33
N VAL A 631 -5.55 13.53 35.77
CA VAL A 631 -5.63 12.13 36.21
C VAL A 631 -4.45 11.81 37.12
N HIS A 632 -4.75 11.54 38.40
CA HIS A 632 -3.73 11.23 39.40
C HIS A 632 -4.16 10.11 40.35
N ARG A 633 -3.22 9.22 40.68
CA ARG A 633 -3.44 8.08 41.58
C ARG A 633 -3.15 8.37 43.05
N GLU A 634 -2.46 9.47 43.34
CA GLU A 634 -2.02 9.83 44.69
C GLU A 634 -3.08 10.66 45.44
N ARG A 635 -3.24 10.42 46.74
CA ARG A 635 -4.10 11.26 47.60
C ARG A 635 -3.46 12.63 47.79
N MET A 636 -4.14 13.68 47.34
CA MET A 636 -3.64 15.06 47.40
C MET A 636 -4.33 15.87 48.48
N ASN A 637 -3.62 16.85 49.03
CA ASN A 637 -4.21 17.81 49.96
C ASN A 637 -5.02 18.89 49.20
N ALA A 638 -5.92 19.59 49.90
CA ALA A 638 -6.81 20.59 49.28
C ALA A 638 -6.06 21.73 48.57
N SER A 639 -4.86 22.10 49.03
CA SER A 639 -4.04 23.17 48.44
C SER A 639 -3.43 22.74 47.09
N GLN A 640 -2.92 21.51 47.00
CA GLN A 640 -2.36 20.94 45.77
C GLN A 640 -3.44 20.76 44.69
N VAL A 641 -4.64 20.33 45.09
CA VAL A 641 -5.79 20.22 44.19
C VAL A 641 -6.17 21.59 43.62
N GLU A 642 -6.28 22.62 44.48
CA GLU A 642 -6.60 23.98 44.03
C GLU A 642 -5.52 24.57 43.11
N GLY A 643 -4.24 24.28 43.38
CA GLY A 643 -3.13 24.68 42.50
C GLY A 643 -3.27 24.13 41.08
N ARG A 644 -3.73 22.89 40.93
CA ARG A 644 -3.97 22.29 39.61
C ARG A 644 -5.22 22.82 38.92
N HIS A 645 -6.26 23.15 39.69
CA HIS A 645 -7.44 23.80 39.11
C HIS A 645 -7.06 25.17 38.56
N ALA A 646 -6.23 25.92 39.29
CA ALA A 646 -5.68 27.18 38.79
C ALA A 646 -4.87 26.99 37.50
N ALA A 647 -4.04 25.93 37.41
CA ALA A 647 -3.30 25.62 36.19
C ALA A 647 -4.22 25.30 34.99
N VAL A 648 -5.29 24.53 35.20
CA VAL A 648 -6.27 24.22 34.14
C VAL A 648 -7.01 25.48 33.67
N ARG A 649 -7.45 26.35 34.59
CA ARG A 649 -8.07 27.64 34.23
C ARG A 649 -7.12 28.51 33.42
N LEU A 650 -5.89 28.66 33.91
CA LEU A 650 -4.83 29.42 33.24
C LEU A 650 -4.51 28.85 31.84
N PHE A 651 -4.53 27.53 31.67
CA PHE A 651 -4.33 26.88 30.39
C PHE A 651 -5.37 27.32 29.35
N PHE A 652 -6.66 27.35 29.69
CA PHE A 652 -7.70 27.84 28.76
C PHE A 652 -7.63 29.35 28.52
N ASP A 653 -7.34 30.15 29.55
CA ASP A 653 -7.17 31.60 29.39
C ASP A 653 -6.00 31.90 28.43
N GLN A 654 -4.93 31.11 28.48
CA GLN A 654 -3.80 31.22 27.57
C GLN A 654 -4.12 30.68 26.17
N LEU A 655 -4.86 29.58 26.04
CA LEU A 655 -5.32 29.10 24.73
C LEU A 655 -6.14 30.18 24.01
N GLU A 656 -7.03 30.86 24.74
CA GLU A 656 -7.83 31.97 24.20
C GLU A 656 -6.95 33.14 23.74
N ALA A 657 -5.98 33.54 24.55
CA ALA A 657 -5.11 34.67 24.24
C ALA A 657 -4.13 34.41 23.08
N ASN A 658 -3.69 33.15 22.87
CA ASN A 658 -2.69 32.81 21.85
C ASN A 658 -3.31 32.29 20.55
N ALA A 659 -4.63 32.16 20.47
CA ALA A 659 -5.33 31.62 19.31
C ALA A 659 -6.12 32.69 18.53
N GLU A 660 -5.87 33.99 18.71
CA GLU A 660 -6.75 35.09 18.26
C GLU A 660 -7.34 34.92 16.84
N GLU A 661 -6.52 34.50 15.86
CA GLU A 661 -6.92 34.30 14.46
C GLU A 661 -7.83 33.06 14.23
N ILE A 662 -7.62 31.98 15.00
CA ILE A 662 -8.35 30.70 14.89
C ILE A 662 -9.34 30.46 16.06
N TRP A 663 -9.40 31.37 17.02
CA TRP A 663 -10.32 31.31 18.16
C TRP A 663 -11.73 31.77 17.77
N GLY A 664 -11.80 32.75 16.85
CA GLY A 664 -13.02 33.29 16.30
C GLY A 664 -13.61 32.42 15.18
N LEU A 665 -14.87 32.71 14.83
CA LEU A 665 -15.53 32.15 13.65
C LEU A 665 -15.47 33.10 12.43
N SER A 666 -14.76 34.22 12.54
CA SER A 666 -14.67 35.26 11.50
C SER A 666 -14.16 34.73 10.17
N THR A 667 -13.16 33.85 10.20
CA THR A 667 -12.61 33.18 9.01
C THR A 667 -13.64 32.36 8.24
N LEU A 668 -14.69 31.85 8.88
CA LEU A 668 -15.79 31.14 8.21
C LEU A 668 -16.78 32.10 7.51
N TYR A 669 -16.79 33.39 7.87
CA TYR A 669 -17.64 34.42 7.27
C TYR A 669 -17.03 35.00 5.98
N ASP A 670 -15.71 35.18 5.94
CA ASP A 670 -14.98 35.87 4.84
C ASP A 670 -15.02 35.14 3.49
N VAL A 671 -15.40 33.86 3.48
CA VAL A 671 -15.49 33.00 2.29
C VAL A 671 -16.70 33.34 1.41
N PHE A 672 -17.71 34.00 1.97
CA PHE A 672 -18.92 34.32 1.24
C PHE A 672 -18.86 35.74 0.68
N PRO A 673 -18.94 35.93 -0.65
CA PRO A 673 -19.03 37.27 -1.21
C PRO A 673 -20.26 37.99 -0.63
N ASP A 674 -20.09 39.25 -0.26
CA ASP A 674 -21.17 40.08 0.24
C ASP A 674 -22.19 40.27 -0.90
N PRO A 675 -23.46 39.84 -0.74
CA PRO A 675 -24.47 40.04 -1.78
C PRO A 675 -24.72 41.53 -2.12
N ALA A 676 -24.22 42.47 -1.30
CA ALA A 676 -24.28 43.90 -1.56
C ALA A 676 -23.05 44.47 -2.31
N ALA A 677 -21.97 43.70 -2.48
CA ALA A 677 -20.82 44.11 -3.27
C ALA A 677 -21.13 43.87 -4.76
N LYS A 678 -21.55 44.91 -5.47
CA LYS A 678 -21.49 44.89 -6.94
C LYS A 678 -20.02 44.79 -7.34
N GLU A 679 -19.64 43.69 -7.99
CA GLU A 679 -18.44 43.66 -8.83
C GLU A 679 -18.65 44.67 -9.97
N ASP A 680 -18.18 45.90 -9.78
CA ASP A 680 -17.81 46.75 -10.92
C ASP A 680 -16.48 46.19 -11.48
N ASP A 681 -16.56 45.10 -12.25
CA ASP A 681 -15.47 44.70 -13.13
C ASP A 681 -15.49 45.62 -14.37
N PRO A 682 -14.52 46.54 -14.54
CA PRO A 682 -14.50 47.48 -15.66
C PRO A 682 -14.28 46.80 -17.03
N PHE A 683 -13.91 45.51 -17.06
CA PHE A 683 -13.54 44.79 -18.28
C PHE A 683 -14.63 43.86 -18.82
N HIS A 684 -15.66 43.56 -18.03
CA HIS A 684 -16.72 42.63 -18.46
C HIS A 684 -17.60 43.20 -19.60
N SER A 685 -17.70 44.53 -19.73
CA SER A 685 -18.50 45.20 -20.77
C SER A 685 -17.82 45.30 -22.14
N ALA A 686 -16.54 44.93 -22.26
CA ALA A 686 -15.81 45.03 -23.53
C ALA A 686 -15.89 43.76 -24.41
N TYR A 687 -16.29 42.62 -23.83
CA TYR A 687 -16.25 41.31 -24.51
C TYR A 687 -17.61 40.74 -24.91
N GLU A 688 -18.75 41.28 -24.46
CA GLU A 688 -20.08 40.76 -24.84
C GLU A 688 -20.50 41.09 -26.28
N SER A 689 -19.77 41.93 -27.03
CA SER A 689 -20.20 42.44 -28.34
C SER A 689 -19.32 42.06 -29.53
N MET A 690 -18.39 41.10 -29.41
CA MET A 690 -17.63 40.60 -30.56
C MET A 690 -17.93 39.12 -30.82
N SER A 691 -18.90 38.88 -31.71
CA SER A 691 -19.02 37.59 -32.40
C SER A 691 -18.02 37.58 -33.55
N PHE A 692 -16.95 36.79 -33.43
CA PHE A 692 -16.03 36.55 -34.54
C PHE A 692 -16.70 35.63 -35.57
N GLN A 693 -17.08 36.21 -36.71
CA GLN A 693 -17.34 35.46 -37.95
C GLN A 693 -16.02 35.28 -38.69
N GLU A 694 -15.47 34.07 -38.70
CA GLU A 694 -14.29 33.75 -39.51
C GLU A 694 -14.64 33.75 -41.00
N THR A 695 -13.96 34.60 -41.75
CA THR A 695 -13.92 34.56 -43.22
C THR A 695 -12.48 34.25 -43.64
N GLN A 696 -12.26 33.04 -44.13
CA GLN A 696 -11.12 32.51 -44.89
C GLN A 696 -9.68 32.68 -44.38
N GLY A 697 -9.05 31.51 -44.12
CA GLY A 697 -7.85 31.05 -44.85
C GLY A 697 -6.50 31.70 -44.49
N ASP A 698 -5.73 31.08 -43.60
CA ASP A 698 -4.50 30.34 -43.96
C ASP A 698 -3.83 29.74 -42.71
N ARG A 699 -3.04 28.69 -42.97
CA ARG A 699 -2.23 27.85 -42.07
C ARG A 699 -1.61 28.57 -40.86
N HIS A 700 -1.75 27.99 -39.66
CA HIS A 700 -0.67 27.78 -38.67
C HIS A 700 -1.04 26.66 -37.66
N GLU A 701 -0.02 25.90 -37.28
CA GLU A 701 -0.01 24.82 -36.28
C GLU A 701 -0.19 25.37 -34.85
N GLY A 702 -0.81 24.56 -33.99
CA GLY A 702 -0.96 24.82 -32.56
C GLY A 702 -2.42 24.78 -32.15
N GLY A 703 -2.86 23.63 -31.62
CA GLY A 703 -4.21 23.47 -31.06
C GLY A 703 -4.41 24.46 -29.91
N ILE A 704 -5.15 25.54 -30.19
CA ILE A 704 -5.71 26.41 -29.18
C ILE A 704 -6.78 25.58 -28.48
N SER A 705 -6.49 25.19 -27.23
CA SER A 705 -7.50 24.71 -26.30
C SER A 705 -8.61 25.76 -26.26
N ASP A 706 -9.86 25.34 -26.49
CA ASP A 706 -11.03 26.17 -26.20
C ASP A 706 -10.83 26.78 -24.79
N PRO A 707 -11.00 28.11 -24.62
CA PRO A 707 -10.93 28.73 -23.32
C PRO A 707 -12.14 28.23 -22.51
N ARG A 708 -11.88 27.33 -21.55
CA ARG A 708 -12.87 26.92 -20.56
C ARG A 708 -13.31 28.17 -19.80
N PRO A 709 -14.63 28.39 -19.55
CA PRO A 709 -15.05 29.46 -18.66
C PRO A 709 -14.54 29.15 -17.25
N ASP A 710 -13.53 29.90 -16.80
CA ASP A 710 -13.10 29.96 -15.41
C ASP A 710 -14.26 30.50 -14.56
N SER A 711 -15.09 29.59 -14.02
CA SER A 711 -15.78 29.88 -12.77
C SER A 711 -14.82 29.47 -11.65
N SER A 712 -14.05 30.40 -11.11
CA SER A 712 -13.20 30.17 -9.93
C SER A 712 -14.05 29.57 -8.80
N PHE A 713 -13.66 28.40 -8.30
CA PHE A 713 -14.31 27.77 -7.16
C PHE A 713 -13.56 28.16 -5.88
N HIS A 714 -13.91 29.32 -5.30
CA HIS A 714 -13.21 29.95 -4.17
C HIS A 714 -12.93 29.05 -2.95
N LEU A 715 -13.70 27.97 -2.77
CA LEU A 715 -13.48 27.02 -1.68
C LEU A 715 -12.18 26.23 -1.81
N GLU A 716 -11.61 26.06 -3.02
CA GLU A 716 -10.37 25.30 -3.22
C GLU A 716 -9.16 25.96 -2.56
N GLU A 717 -9.05 27.29 -2.63
CA GLU A 717 -7.90 28.02 -2.09
C GLU A 717 -7.92 28.12 -0.55
N GLN A 718 -9.11 28.16 0.05
CA GLN A 718 -9.28 28.42 1.49
C GLN A 718 -9.59 27.16 2.31
N ALA A 719 -9.78 26.00 1.68
CA ALA A 719 -10.23 24.79 2.36
C ALA A 719 -9.30 24.33 3.48
N GLU A 720 -7.97 24.38 3.28
CA GLU A 720 -7.01 23.90 4.27
C GLU A 720 -7.05 24.72 5.56
N ASP A 721 -7.10 26.05 5.45
CA ASP A 721 -7.20 26.96 6.59
C ASP A 721 -8.50 26.73 7.38
N LEU A 722 -9.60 26.54 6.66
CA LEU A 722 -10.92 26.31 7.24
C LEU A 722 -10.98 24.96 7.96
N LEU A 723 -10.38 23.92 7.38
CA LEU A 723 -10.24 22.61 8.01
C LEU A 723 -9.35 22.68 9.26
N SER A 724 -8.24 23.41 9.21
CA SER A 724 -7.35 23.62 10.36
C SER A 724 -8.08 24.28 11.53
N ASN A 725 -8.83 25.36 11.27
CA ASN A 725 -9.66 26.03 12.29
C ASN A 725 -10.72 25.08 12.88
N LEU A 726 -11.44 24.33 12.02
CA LEU A 726 -12.45 23.38 12.49
C LEU A 726 -11.87 22.27 13.37
N ARG A 727 -10.66 21.76 13.06
CA ARG A 727 -9.93 20.78 13.87
C ARG A 727 -9.50 21.34 15.22
N PHE A 728 -9.07 22.59 15.27
CA PHE A 728 -8.76 23.29 16.52
C PHE A 728 -10.01 23.44 17.41
N LEU A 729 -11.13 23.93 16.86
CA LEU A 729 -12.38 24.08 17.59
C LEU A 729 -12.96 22.74 18.06
N HIS A 730 -12.83 21.70 17.25
CA HIS A 730 -13.18 20.32 17.62
C HIS A 730 -12.39 19.87 18.85
N SER A 731 -11.07 20.07 18.81
CA SER A 731 -10.15 19.66 19.88
C SER A 731 -10.39 20.45 21.17
N LEU A 732 -10.63 21.76 21.06
CA LEU A 732 -10.99 22.62 22.19
C LEU A 732 -12.25 22.13 22.91
N ALA A 733 -13.29 21.76 22.16
CA ALA A 733 -14.52 21.21 22.74
C ALA A 733 -14.26 19.90 23.51
N ARG A 734 -13.38 19.03 23.01
CA ARG A 734 -12.98 17.80 23.71
C ARG A 734 -12.19 18.09 24.99
N LEU A 735 -11.31 19.09 24.98
CA LEU A 735 -10.59 19.52 26.18
C LEU A 735 -11.57 20.03 27.24
N TRP A 736 -12.56 20.85 26.84
CA TRP A 736 -13.63 21.30 27.76
C TRP A 736 -14.42 20.14 28.35
N GLN A 737 -14.74 19.09 27.57
CA GLN A 737 -15.41 17.91 28.11
C GLN A 737 -14.56 17.25 29.21
N ILE A 738 -13.28 16.98 28.97
CA ILE A 738 -12.36 16.38 29.96
C ILE A 738 -12.31 17.23 31.23
N THR A 739 -12.17 18.55 31.09
CA THR A 739 -12.12 19.48 32.22
C THR A 739 -13.45 19.55 32.98
N ALA A 740 -14.58 19.52 32.29
CA ALA A 740 -15.90 19.54 32.92
C ALA A 740 -16.09 18.34 33.84
N TYR A 741 -15.72 17.12 33.40
CA TYR A 741 -15.78 15.94 34.25
C TYR A 741 -14.86 16.06 35.47
N TYR A 742 -13.63 16.54 35.27
CA TYR A 742 -12.68 16.73 36.37
C TYR A 742 -13.19 17.69 37.44
N LEU A 743 -13.68 18.86 37.03
CA LEU A 743 -14.21 19.88 37.95
C LEU A 743 -15.55 19.45 38.56
N GLY A 744 -16.35 18.67 37.82
CA GLY A 744 -17.67 18.19 38.23
C GLY A 744 -17.66 17.04 39.25
N MET A 745 -16.53 16.37 39.48
CA MET A 745 -16.40 15.31 40.51
C MET A 745 -16.43 15.81 41.96
N ARG A 746 -16.56 17.12 42.21
CA ARG A 746 -16.54 17.71 43.57
C ARG A 746 -17.92 17.70 44.24
N SER A 747 -17.91 17.52 45.56
CA SER A 747 -19.06 17.74 46.44
C SER A 747 -19.30 19.23 46.75
N GLU A 748 -18.26 20.07 46.72
CA GLU A 748 -18.33 21.53 46.94
C GLU A 748 -17.52 22.28 45.85
N ALA A 749 -18.19 23.16 45.09
CA ALA A 749 -17.60 23.87 43.97
C ALA A 749 -16.98 25.22 44.40
N ASN A 750 -15.74 25.48 43.98
CA ASN A 750 -15.08 26.77 44.16
C ASN A 750 -15.73 27.82 43.23
N SER A 751 -15.99 29.03 43.73
CA SER A 751 -16.67 30.10 42.97
C SER A 751 -15.97 30.48 41.67
N LYS A 752 -14.63 30.41 41.64
CA LYS A 752 -13.82 30.68 40.44
C LYS A 752 -13.98 29.61 39.35
N ASP A 753 -14.13 28.34 39.74
CA ASP A 753 -14.37 27.23 38.81
C ASP A 753 -15.76 27.36 38.17
N LEU A 754 -16.77 27.69 38.97
CA LEU A 754 -18.13 27.92 38.49
C LEU A 754 -18.20 29.08 37.49
N GLN A 755 -17.50 30.19 37.76
CA GLN A 755 -17.43 31.33 36.83
C GLN A 755 -16.76 30.94 35.50
N ALA A 756 -15.67 30.18 35.55
CA ALA A 756 -14.98 29.72 34.34
C ALA A 756 -15.88 28.77 33.51
N LEU A 757 -16.52 27.80 34.15
CA LEU A 757 -17.48 26.89 33.51
C LEU A 757 -18.65 27.66 32.86
N GLN A 758 -19.18 28.69 33.54
CA GLN A 758 -20.26 29.51 32.99
C GLN A 758 -19.80 30.27 31.73
N ARG A 759 -18.61 30.90 31.76
CA ARG A 759 -18.03 31.58 30.60
C ARG A 759 -17.83 30.62 29.42
N TRP A 760 -17.27 29.43 29.67
CA TRP A 760 -17.06 28.43 28.62
C TRP A 760 -18.38 27.90 28.05
N LYS A 761 -19.42 27.73 28.88
CA LYS A 761 -20.78 27.36 28.44
C LYS A 761 -21.38 28.41 27.51
N GLU A 762 -21.29 29.69 27.87
CA GLU A 762 -21.78 30.79 27.04
C GLU A 762 -21.07 30.83 25.68
N LEU A 763 -19.74 30.70 25.68
CA LEU A 763 -18.93 30.67 24.46
C LEU A 763 -19.25 29.45 23.58
N ALA A 764 -19.30 28.25 24.15
CA ALA A 764 -19.64 27.02 23.43
C ALA A 764 -21.06 27.08 22.86
N SER A 765 -22.02 27.63 23.60
CA SER A 765 -23.41 27.81 23.15
C SER A 765 -23.54 28.81 22.00
N SER A 766 -22.77 29.91 22.04
CA SER A 766 -22.68 30.88 20.94
C SER A 766 -22.12 30.22 19.67
N ARG A 767 -20.99 29.50 19.80
CA ARG A 767 -20.35 28.79 18.70
C ARG A 767 -21.23 27.72 18.08
N LEU A 768 -21.96 26.95 18.90
CA LEU A 768 -22.88 25.93 18.45
C LEU A 768 -23.92 26.50 17.46
N LYS A 769 -24.52 27.65 17.79
CA LYS A 769 -25.50 28.31 16.91
C LYS A 769 -24.88 28.76 15.59
N ALA A 770 -23.68 29.32 15.64
CA ALA A 770 -22.98 29.80 14.44
C ALA A 770 -22.55 28.64 13.53
N LEU A 771 -21.92 27.58 14.08
CA LEU A 771 -21.53 26.38 13.34
C LEU A 771 -22.71 25.73 12.62
N ARG A 772 -23.87 25.65 13.27
CA ARG A 772 -25.09 25.14 12.65
C ARG A 772 -25.52 25.95 11.43
N ASN A 773 -25.48 27.28 11.53
CA ASN A 773 -25.79 28.17 10.42
C ASN A 773 -24.79 28.00 9.27
N PHE A 774 -23.50 27.85 9.58
CA PHE A 774 -22.47 27.57 8.58
C PHE A 774 -22.67 26.23 7.90
N ALA A 775 -22.92 25.15 8.65
CA ALA A 775 -23.17 23.83 8.08
C ALA A 775 -24.32 23.86 7.06
N ILE A 776 -25.40 24.60 7.34
CA ILE A 776 -26.52 24.78 6.40
C ILE A 776 -26.10 25.61 5.19
N ARG A 777 -25.42 26.75 5.39
CA ARG A 777 -25.02 27.67 4.31
C ARG A 777 -24.06 26.99 3.33
N TRP A 778 -23.06 26.28 3.86
CA TRP A 778 -22.05 25.55 3.10
C TRP A 778 -22.62 24.34 2.36
N HIS A 779 -23.55 23.61 2.97
CA HIS A 779 -24.25 22.52 2.30
C HIS A 779 -25.00 22.99 1.04
N ASN A 780 -25.53 24.21 1.09
CA ASN A 780 -26.25 24.84 -0.02
C ASN A 780 -25.33 25.63 -0.98
N TYR A 781 -24.01 25.64 -0.76
CA TYR A 781 -23.08 26.34 -1.63
C TYR A 781 -23.08 25.70 -3.03
N PRO A 782 -23.30 26.47 -4.12
CA PRO A 782 -23.44 25.93 -5.47
C PRO A 782 -22.13 25.35 -5.97
N ILE A 783 -22.20 24.19 -6.62
CA ILE A 783 -21.07 23.59 -7.34
C ILE A 783 -21.37 23.73 -8.84
N PRO A 784 -20.41 24.23 -9.65
CA PRO A 784 -20.56 24.30 -11.10
C PRO A 784 -20.94 22.93 -11.69
N GLN A 785 -21.88 22.89 -12.63
CA GLN A 785 -22.29 21.62 -13.26
C GLN A 785 -21.19 21.09 -14.19
N PRO A 786 -20.95 19.76 -14.24
CA PRO A 786 -19.97 19.19 -15.17
C PRO A 786 -20.43 19.30 -16.62
N GLY A 787 -19.47 19.25 -17.54
CA GLY A 787 -19.72 18.98 -18.95
C GLY A 787 -19.96 17.49 -19.21
N ASN A 788 -19.97 17.10 -20.49
CA ASN A 788 -20.23 15.71 -20.92
C ASN A 788 -18.95 14.86 -21.04
N ASP A 789 -17.78 15.44 -20.81
CA ASP A 789 -16.48 14.76 -20.86
C ASP A 789 -16.07 14.16 -19.50
N ALA A 790 -15.17 13.17 -19.55
CA ALA A 790 -14.69 12.48 -18.34
C ALA A 790 -13.92 13.42 -17.38
N ASP A 791 -13.19 14.41 -17.92
CA ASP A 791 -12.34 15.29 -17.11
C ASP A 791 -13.18 16.29 -16.31
N SER A 792 -14.25 16.82 -16.90
CA SER A 792 -15.21 17.69 -16.19
C SER A 792 -16.04 16.95 -15.14
N LEU A 793 -16.36 15.67 -15.36
CA LEU A 793 -16.98 14.82 -14.33
C LEU A 793 -16.03 14.56 -13.15
N MET A 794 -14.74 14.36 -13.42
CA MET A 794 -13.72 14.21 -12.37
C MET A 794 -13.55 15.49 -11.54
N GLU A 795 -13.52 16.64 -12.21
CA GLU A 795 -13.42 17.95 -11.54
C GLU A 795 -14.67 18.26 -10.69
N TYR A 796 -15.86 17.99 -11.21
CA TYR A 796 -17.11 18.10 -10.45
C TYR A 796 -17.11 17.21 -9.20
N GLN A 797 -16.62 15.97 -9.34
CA GLN A 797 -16.46 15.04 -8.22
C GLN A 797 -15.51 15.60 -7.15
N ARG A 798 -14.36 16.16 -7.54
CA ARG A 798 -13.38 16.77 -6.63
C ARG A 798 -13.99 17.93 -5.84
N ARG A 799 -14.64 18.88 -6.53
CA ARG A 799 -15.31 20.03 -5.89
C ARG A 799 -16.42 19.62 -4.94
N ALA A 800 -17.22 18.63 -5.34
CA ALA A 800 -18.29 18.08 -4.50
C ALA A 800 -17.75 17.40 -3.24
N GLN A 801 -16.65 16.64 -3.38
CA GLN A 801 -15.98 16.01 -2.25
C GLN A 801 -15.42 17.03 -1.27
N LEU A 802 -14.80 18.10 -1.76
CA LEU A 802 -14.25 19.18 -0.92
C LEU A 802 -15.35 19.85 -0.07
N ARG A 803 -16.47 20.24 -0.70
CA ARG A 803 -17.62 20.82 0.00
C ARG A 803 -18.18 19.85 1.06
N GLU A 804 -18.29 18.57 0.73
CA GLU A 804 -18.78 17.54 1.65
C GLU A 804 -17.85 17.33 2.84
N GLU A 805 -16.54 17.33 2.63
CA GLU A 805 -15.54 17.23 3.70
C GLU A 805 -15.66 18.41 4.67
N LEU A 806 -15.77 19.62 4.16
CA LEU A 806 -15.91 20.83 4.98
C LEU A 806 -17.22 20.83 5.79
N VAL A 807 -18.34 20.48 5.16
CA VAL A 807 -19.64 20.33 5.86
C VAL A 807 -19.59 19.19 6.89
N HIS A 808 -18.88 18.10 6.59
CA HIS A 808 -18.69 17.00 7.53
C HIS A 808 -17.92 17.45 8.78
N TRP A 809 -16.81 18.17 8.61
CA TRP A 809 -16.04 18.74 9.72
C TRP A 809 -16.86 19.76 10.52
N LEU A 810 -17.65 20.62 9.86
CA LEU A 810 -18.58 21.53 10.53
C LEU A 810 -19.55 20.78 11.44
N VAL A 811 -20.18 19.71 10.95
CA VAL A 811 -21.13 18.90 11.73
C VAL A 811 -20.43 18.17 12.88
N ILE A 812 -19.24 17.59 12.65
CA ILE A 812 -18.48 16.91 13.73
C ILE A 812 -18.08 17.90 14.82
N THR A 813 -17.61 19.10 14.45
CA THR A 813 -17.27 20.15 15.41
C THR A 813 -18.52 20.64 16.14
N GLU A 814 -19.65 20.80 15.45
CA GLU A 814 -20.95 21.13 16.06
C GLU A 814 -21.34 20.08 17.13
N VAL A 815 -21.19 18.78 16.84
CA VAL A 815 -21.47 17.68 17.79
C VAL A 815 -20.57 17.77 19.03
N GLU A 816 -19.27 17.98 18.87
CA GLU A 816 -18.36 18.08 20.03
C GLU A 816 -18.65 19.33 20.88
N GLN A 817 -19.01 20.45 20.25
CA GLN A 817 -19.41 21.67 20.97
C GLN A 817 -20.69 21.43 21.77
N ALA A 818 -21.70 20.77 21.18
CA ALA A 818 -22.92 20.39 21.90
C ALA A 818 -22.60 19.45 23.07
N ARG A 819 -21.71 18.47 22.88
CA ARG A 819 -21.31 17.57 23.97
C ARG A 819 -20.55 18.29 25.09
N ALA A 820 -19.71 19.27 24.76
CA ALA A 820 -19.03 20.13 25.73
C ALA A 820 -20.04 20.94 26.55
N VAL A 821 -21.06 21.53 25.92
CA VAL A 821 -22.14 22.24 26.64
C VAL A 821 -22.82 21.30 27.64
N ILE A 822 -23.19 20.09 27.22
CA ILE A 822 -23.83 19.09 28.09
C ILE A 822 -22.91 18.71 29.27
N ALA A 823 -21.63 18.45 29.02
CA ALA A 823 -20.67 18.10 30.06
C ALA A 823 -20.47 19.23 31.08
N ILE A 824 -20.37 20.49 30.60
CA ILE A 824 -20.24 21.67 31.47
C ILE A 824 -21.52 21.89 32.30
N GLN A 825 -22.70 21.71 31.70
CA GLN A 825 -23.98 21.79 32.44
C GLN A 825 -24.06 20.72 33.54
N CYS A 826 -23.62 19.49 33.25
CA CYS A 826 -23.50 18.42 34.23
C CYS A 826 -22.60 18.84 35.41
N ALA A 827 -21.45 19.46 35.13
CA ALA A 827 -20.52 19.94 36.15
C ALA A 827 -21.07 21.11 37.00
N LEU A 828 -21.83 22.02 36.40
CA LEU A 828 -22.47 23.15 37.09
C LEU A 828 -23.65 22.72 38.00
N GLY A 829 -24.24 21.55 37.76
CA GLY A 829 -25.38 21.05 38.52
C GLY A 829 -26.68 21.83 38.30
N GLU A 830 -26.73 22.70 37.28
CA GLU A 830 -27.90 23.47 36.89
C GLU A 830 -28.86 22.61 36.04
N ALA A 831 -30.08 22.39 36.53
CA ALA A 831 -31.14 21.71 35.78
C ALA A 831 -32.15 22.66 35.09
N ASN A 832 -31.98 23.99 35.17
CA ASN A 832 -33.03 24.96 34.78
C ASN A 832 -32.61 26.00 33.69
N GLN A 833 -32.72 25.57 32.41
CA GLN A 833 -33.22 26.22 31.14
C GLN A 833 -32.58 27.45 30.43
N PRO A 834 -32.80 27.65 29.07
CA PRO A 834 -33.75 26.97 28.12
C PRO A 834 -33.13 26.34 26.83
N PRO A 835 -33.95 25.78 25.90
CA PRO A 835 -34.37 24.37 25.80
C PRO A 835 -33.40 23.48 24.99
N GLY A 836 -33.11 22.28 25.52
CA GLY A 836 -32.69 21.13 24.72
C GLY A 836 -33.88 20.22 24.40
N GLU A 837 -33.67 19.15 23.65
CA GLU A 837 -34.68 18.09 23.53
C GLU A 837 -34.88 17.41 24.90
N PRO A 838 -36.10 16.96 25.28
CA PRO A 838 -36.35 16.41 26.63
C PRO A 838 -35.43 15.26 27.06
N TRP A 839 -34.92 14.48 26.10
CA TRP A 839 -33.96 13.41 26.39
C TRP A 839 -32.59 13.94 26.81
N GLN A 840 -32.19 15.14 26.39
CA GLN A 840 -30.92 15.77 26.77
C GLN A 840 -30.93 16.16 28.25
N GLU A 841 -32.04 16.71 28.75
CA GLU A 841 -32.21 17.03 30.17
C GLU A 841 -32.12 15.75 31.02
N ALA A 842 -32.79 14.67 30.61
CA ALA A 842 -32.69 13.37 31.27
C ALA A 842 -31.27 12.78 31.18
N PHE A 843 -30.54 13.01 30.08
CA PHE A 843 -29.17 12.56 29.91
C PHE A 843 -28.20 13.27 30.87
N ILE A 844 -28.35 14.59 31.09
CA ILE A 844 -27.52 15.34 32.04
C ILE A 844 -27.64 14.77 33.46
N VAL A 845 -28.87 14.44 33.87
CA VAL A 845 -29.12 13.80 35.19
C VAL A 845 -28.45 12.43 35.28
N LEU A 846 -28.56 11.63 34.22
CA LEU A 846 -27.94 10.30 34.14
C LEU A 846 -26.40 10.38 34.13
N GLU A 847 -25.84 11.27 33.34
CA GLU A 847 -24.40 11.53 33.25
C GLU A 847 -23.84 11.95 34.61
N ARG A 848 -24.53 12.84 35.33
CA ARG A 848 -24.13 13.25 36.68
C ARG A 848 -24.10 12.08 37.66
N ALA A 849 -25.10 11.20 37.60
CA ALA A 849 -25.15 10.00 38.41
C ALA A 849 -23.99 9.04 38.10
N ILE A 850 -23.62 8.90 36.82
CA ILE A 850 -22.48 8.07 36.38
C ILE A 850 -21.16 8.64 36.88
N VAL A 851 -20.96 9.96 36.76
CA VAL A 851 -19.75 10.65 37.24
C VAL A 851 -19.61 10.55 38.76
N ALA A 852 -20.72 10.52 39.50
CA ALA A 852 -20.72 10.30 40.95
C ALA A 852 -20.31 8.87 41.37
N GLY A 853 -20.38 7.90 40.45
CA GLY A 853 -19.91 6.53 40.67
C GLY A 853 -20.85 5.61 41.45
N ASP A 854 -22.08 6.04 41.76
CA ASP A 854 -23.07 5.22 42.48
C ASP A 854 -24.04 4.52 41.50
N PRO A 855 -24.14 3.17 41.47
CA PRO A 855 -25.02 2.47 40.56
C PRO A 855 -26.51 2.68 40.84
N ALA A 856 -26.93 2.98 42.08
CA ALA A 856 -28.36 3.09 42.41
C ALA A 856 -29.03 4.34 41.79
N PRO A 857 -28.46 5.56 41.91
CA PRO A 857 -28.95 6.74 41.19
C PRO A 857 -28.92 6.58 39.66
N VAL A 858 -27.92 5.86 39.13
CA VAL A 858 -27.81 5.59 37.69
C VAL A 858 -29.01 4.77 37.20
N ARG A 859 -29.38 3.69 37.92
CA ARG A 859 -30.56 2.88 37.57
C ARG A 859 -31.86 3.69 37.59
N LEU A 860 -32.02 4.58 38.58
CA LEU A 860 -33.20 5.45 38.67
C LEU A 860 -33.28 6.45 37.51
N ALA A 861 -32.15 7.00 37.08
CA ALA A 861 -32.08 7.96 35.98
C ALA A 861 -32.17 7.30 34.58
N LEU A 862 -31.81 6.02 34.45
CA LEU A 862 -31.76 5.32 33.16
C LEU A 862 -33.15 5.08 32.54
N ALA A 863 -34.15 4.74 33.35
CA ALA A 863 -35.52 4.48 32.89
C ALA A 863 -36.19 5.70 32.21
N PRO A 864 -36.20 6.91 32.79
CA PRO A 864 -36.76 8.09 32.13
C PRO A 864 -35.98 8.47 30.86
N PHE A 865 -34.65 8.35 30.87
CA PHE A 865 -33.82 8.62 29.70
C PHE A 865 -34.13 7.67 28.54
N THR A 866 -34.11 6.34 28.77
CA THR A 866 -34.37 5.33 27.71
C THR A 866 -35.77 5.47 27.12
N LYS A 867 -36.79 5.82 27.93
CA LYS A 867 -38.14 6.09 27.46
C LYS A 867 -38.21 7.28 26.51
N LEU A 868 -37.51 8.38 26.82
CA LEU A 868 -37.47 9.57 25.96
C LEU A 868 -36.65 9.29 24.70
N LEU A 869 -35.50 8.64 24.86
CA LEU A 869 -34.59 8.30 23.78
C LEU A 869 -35.25 7.38 22.75
N SER A 870 -36.10 6.42 23.18
CA SER A 870 -36.78 5.48 22.27
C SER A 870 -37.66 6.11 21.18
N LYS A 871 -37.98 7.42 21.31
CA LYS A 871 -38.74 8.17 20.32
C LYS A 871 -37.87 8.70 19.17
N GLU A 872 -36.57 8.78 19.39
CA GLU A 872 -35.60 9.22 18.39
C GLU A 872 -35.18 8.09 17.46
N LYS A 873 -34.55 8.46 16.34
CA LYS A 873 -34.04 7.53 15.32
C LYS A 873 -32.53 7.65 15.20
N LEU A 874 -31.82 6.53 15.11
CA LEU A 874 -30.35 6.49 15.01
C LEU A 874 -29.80 6.42 13.57
N LEU A 875 -30.67 6.34 12.56
CA LEU A 875 -30.24 6.40 11.16
C LEU A 875 -30.25 7.83 10.61
N TYR A 876 -29.22 8.14 9.84
CA TYR A 876 -29.11 9.36 9.02
C TYR A 876 -28.66 9.02 7.59
N LEU A 877 -28.94 9.89 6.61
CA LEU A 877 -28.42 9.77 5.25
C LEU A 877 -27.11 10.57 5.13
N PRO A 878 -26.07 10.05 4.47
CA PRO A 878 -24.82 10.78 4.27
C PRO A 878 -25.03 11.96 3.32
N LEU A 879 -24.17 12.98 3.39
CA LEU A 879 -24.25 14.20 2.57
C LEU A 879 -24.28 13.88 1.07
N SER A 880 -23.47 12.92 0.62
CA SER A 880 -23.40 12.45 -0.77
C SER A 880 -24.69 11.82 -1.31
N ARG A 881 -25.59 11.38 -0.42
CA ARG A 881 -26.91 10.83 -0.76
C ARG A 881 -28.06 11.78 -0.40
N GLY A 882 -27.78 13.08 -0.29
CA GLY A 882 -28.78 14.10 0.01
C GLY A 882 -29.14 14.20 1.49
N GLY A 883 -28.27 13.75 2.39
CA GLY A 883 -28.41 13.96 3.83
C GLY A 883 -28.35 15.43 4.22
N THR A 884 -29.15 15.84 5.19
CA THR A 884 -29.14 17.22 5.70
C THR A 884 -28.23 17.34 6.93
N PRO A 885 -27.38 18.40 7.02
CA PRO A 885 -26.46 18.57 8.15
C PRO A 885 -27.13 18.50 9.52
N GLY A 886 -28.30 19.13 9.67
CA GLY A 886 -29.04 19.15 10.93
C GLY A 886 -29.51 17.77 11.39
N ARG A 887 -29.87 16.86 10.48
CA ARG A 887 -30.26 15.49 10.83
C ARG A 887 -29.03 14.65 11.21
N ILE A 888 -27.92 14.82 10.50
CA ILE A 888 -26.64 14.16 10.81
C ILE A 888 -26.17 14.59 12.20
N PHE A 889 -26.20 15.88 12.50
CA PHE A 889 -25.87 16.44 13.81
C PHE A 889 -26.70 15.78 14.93
N GLN A 890 -28.03 15.77 14.81
CA GLN A 890 -28.92 15.25 15.85
C GLN A 890 -28.60 13.77 16.15
N VAL A 891 -28.46 12.95 15.11
CA VAL A 891 -28.16 11.53 15.25
C VAL A 891 -26.78 11.32 15.86
N ARG A 892 -25.74 12.02 15.37
CA ARG A 892 -24.38 11.89 15.89
C ARG A 892 -24.26 12.35 17.34
N LEU A 893 -25.00 13.38 17.76
CA LEU A 893 -25.04 13.81 19.15
C LEU A 893 -25.63 12.71 20.05
N ILE A 894 -26.73 12.09 19.62
CA ILE A 894 -27.32 10.94 20.33
C ILE A 894 -26.32 9.79 20.41
N GLN A 895 -25.67 9.43 19.30
CA GLN A 895 -24.67 8.37 19.25
C GLN A 895 -23.50 8.65 20.21
N LYS A 896 -23.02 9.91 20.26
CA LYS A 896 -21.97 10.33 21.20
C LYS A 896 -22.39 10.15 22.66
N CYS A 897 -23.62 10.53 23.00
CA CYS A 897 -24.18 10.34 24.34
C CYS A 897 -24.34 8.85 24.68
N LEU A 898 -24.81 8.03 23.72
CA LEU A 898 -24.93 6.59 23.85
C LEU A 898 -23.57 5.92 24.08
N ASN A 899 -22.53 6.32 23.33
CA ASN A 899 -21.16 5.84 23.50
C ASN A 899 -20.60 6.13 24.89
N PHE A 900 -20.89 7.30 25.46
CA PHE A 900 -20.52 7.61 26.83
C PHE A 900 -21.16 6.64 27.83
N LEU A 901 -22.44 6.29 27.65
CA LEU A 901 -23.11 5.32 28.53
C LEU A 901 -22.55 3.91 28.35
N LEU A 902 -22.40 3.45 27.11
CA LEU A 902 -21.90 2.11 26.80
C LEU A 902 -20.47 1.87 27.28
N LEU A 903 -19.65 2.93 27.37
CA LEU A 903 -18.30 2.85 27.92
C LEU A 903 -18.27 2.78 29.46
N ASN A 904 -19.20 3.47 30.14
CA ASN A 904 -19.14 3.66 31.60
C ASN A 904 -20.08 2.74 32.39
N LEU A 905 -21.22 2.33 31.85
CA LEU A 905 -22.15 1.41 32.53
C LEU A 905 -21.51 0.05 32.89
N PRO A 906 -20.70 -0.59 32.01
CA PRO A 906 -20.03 -1.85 32.36
C PRO A 906 -19.10 -1.72 33.58
N ARG A 907 -18.40 -0.59 33.70
CA ARG A 907 -17.47 -0.30 34.81
C ARG A 907 -18.18 -0.13 36.16
N LEU A 908 -19.47 0.19 36.14
CA LEU A 908 -20.33 0.24 37.34
C LEU A 908 -21.00 -1.11 37.66
N GLY A 909 -20.68 -2.18 36.92
CA GLY A 909 -21.29 -3.50 37.06
C GLY A 909 -22.71 -3.60 36.48
N LEU A 910 -23.14 -2.65 35.65
CA LEU A 910 -24.49 -2.57 35.08
C LEU A 910 -24.56 -3.32 33.73
N VAL A 911 -24.37 -4.64 33.78
CA VAL A 911 -24.29 -5.51 32.58
C VAL A 911 -25.64 -5.61 31.85
N GLN A 912 -26.73 -5.84 32.60
CA GLN A 912 -28.07 -6.01 32.03
C GLN A 912 -28.54 -4.70 31.38
N GLU A 913 -28.27 -3.58 32.03
CA GLU A 913 -28.58 -2.25 31.54
C GLU A 913 -27.80 -1.90 30.26
N THR A 914 -26.52 -2.29 30.18
CA THR A 914 -25.70 -2.17 28.96
C THR A 914 -26.33 -2.95 27.80
N PHE A 915 -26.70 -4.22 28.02
CA PHE A 915 -27.35 -5.05 27.00
C PHE A 915 -28.72 -4.49 26.56
N ALA A 916 -29.52 -4.00 27.52
CA ALA A 916 -30.80 -3.36 27.25
C ALA A 916 -30.64 -2.08 26.41
N LEU A 917 -29.60 -1.28 26.67
CA LEU A 917 -29.29 -0.08 25.91
C LEU A 917 -28.87 -0.40 24.46
N LEU A 918 -28.04 -1.44 24.25
CA LEU A 918 -27.72 -1.92 22.91
C LEU A 918 -28.96 -2.41 22.16
N THR A 919 -29.83 -3.15 22.85
CA THR A 919 -31.10 -3.63 22.27
C THR A 919 -32.01 -2.46 21.89
N LEU A 920 -32.03 -1.39 22.69
CA LEU A 920 -32.74 -0.16 22.36
C LEU A 920 -32.14 0.51 21.12
N ALA A 921 -30.81 0.62 21.04
CA ALA A 921 -30.14 1.19 19.87
C ALA A 921 -30.52 0.47 18.58
N VAL A 922 -30.55 -0.88 18.58
CA VAL A 922 -31.02 -1.68 17.44
C VAL A 922 -32.46 -1.32 17.04
N LYS A 923 -33.37 -1.17 18.00
CA LYS A 923 -34.76 -0.77 17.73
C LYS A 923 -34.87 0.63 17.14
N MET A 924 -33.99 1.54 17.54
CA MET A 924 -33.95 2.91 17.02
C MET A 924 -33.36 3.02 15.60
N GLU A 925 -32.71 1.96 15.12
CA GLU A 925 -32.18 1.85 13.76
C GLU A 925 -33.21 1.30 12.74
N ASP A 926 -34.46 1.09 13.13
CA ASP A 926 -35.52 0.64 12.22
C ASP A 926 -35.80 1.67 11.09
N PRO A 927 -35.59 1.32 9.80
CA PRO A 927 -35.72 2.26 8.69
C PRO A 927 -37.16 2.73 8.49
N ALA A 928 -37.35 4.03 8.23
CA ALA A 928 -38.66 4.55 7.85
C ALA A 928 -39.04 4.05 6.43
N PRO A 929 -40.30 3.63 6.19
CA PRO A 929 -40.71 3.15 4.88
C PRO A 929 -40.52 4.21 3.79
N GLY A 930 -39.83 3.85 2.70
CA GLY A 930 -39.68 4.68 1.50
C GLY A 930 -38.48 5.65 1.47
N LYS A 931 -37.63 5.69 2.50
CA LYS A 931 -36.33 6.42 2.47
C LYS A 931 -35.19 5.39 2.41
N GLY A 932 -34.19 5.63 1.56
CA GLY A 932 -33.07 4.69 1.34
C GLY A 932 -32.34 4.29 2.63
N GLN A 933 -31.52 3.23 2.55
CA GLN A 933 -30.77 2.72 3.71
C GLN A 933 -29.86 3.81 4.30
N GLY A 934 -30.14 4.19 5.55
CA GLY A 934 -29.32 5.14 6.31
C GLY A 934 -28.01 4.51 6.79
N VAL A 935 -27.10 5.34 7.29
CA VAL A 935 -25.87 4.90 7.94
C VAL A 935 -26.20 4.41 9.36
N SER A 936 -25.79 3.18 9.66
CA SER A 936 -25.83 2.58 10.99
C SER A 936 -24.43 2.66 11.61
N GLU A 937 -24.34 3.08 12.87
CA GLU A 937 -23.11 3.03 13.68
C GLU A 937 -23.19 1.97 14.78
N PHE A 938 -24.17 1.04 14.71
CA PHE A 938 -24.31 -0.05 15.69
C PHE A 938 -23.04 -0.87 15.87
N ASN A 939 -22.23 -1.05 14.83
CA ASN A 939 -20.96 -1.75 14.93
C ASN A 939 -20.01 -1.12 15.97
N LEU A 940 -19.90 0.22 15.95
CA LEU A 940 -19.09 0.98 16.90
C LEU A 940 -19.69 0.89 18.31
N HIS A 941 -21.01 1.06 18.43
CA HIS A 941 -21.71 0.97 19.71
C HIS A 941 -21.50 -0.40 20.37
N PHE A 942 -21.68 -1.48 19.60
CA PHE A 942 -21.51 -2.85 20.06
C PHE A 942 -20.06 -3.11 20.48
N GLN A 943 -19.08 -2.75 19.64
CA GLN A 943 -17.66 -2.97 19.95
C GLN A 943 -17.22 -2.20 21.19
N LEU A 944 -17.67 -0.95 21.37
CA LEU A 944 -17.38 -0.15 22.56
C LEU A 944 -17.97 -0.79 23.83
N ALA A 945 -19.26 -1.14 23.79
CA ALA A 945 -19.96 -1.74 24.91
C ALA A 945 -19.40 -3.11 25.30
N PHE A 946 -19.20 -3.98 24.31
CA PHE A 946 -18.76 -5.35 24.51
C PHE A 946 -17.29 -5.37 24.95
N SER A 947 -16.41 -4.55 24.37
CA SER A 947 -15.02 -4.45 24.84
C SER A 947 -14.94 -3.93 26.28
N ALA A 948 -15.69 -2.87 26.62
CA ALA A 948 -15.72 -2.34 27.99
C ALA A 948 -16.25 -3.37 29.00
N LEU A 949 -17.21 -4.20 28.58
CA LEU A 949 -17.74 -5.30 29.38
C LEU A 949 -16.71 -6.42 29.57
N LEU A 950 -16.06 -6.86 28.50
CA LEU A 950 -14.99 -7.87 28.55
C LEU A 950 -13.83 -7.39 29.41
N GLU A 951 -13.40 -6.13 29.28
CA GLU A 951 -12.36 -5.53 30.12
C GLU A 951 -12.77 -5.55 31.60
N SER A 952 -14.00 -5.12 31.91
CA SER A 952 -14.50 -5.10 33.30
C SER A 952 -14.59 -6.52 33.89
N VAL A 953 -15.06 -7.51 33.12
CA VAL A 953 -15.16 -8.91 33.57
C VAL A 953 -13.78 -9.53 33.74
N THR A 954 -12.86 -9.32 32.81
CA THR A 954 -11.50 -9.87 32.90
C THR A 954 -10.68 -9.22 34.02
N GLU A 955 -10.89 -7.94 34.31
CA GLU A 955 -10.25 -7.24 35.44
C GLU A 955 -10.75 -7.76 36.80
N ILE A 956 -12.06 -8.07 36.90
CA ILE A 956 -12.64 -8.64 38.14
C ILE A 956 -12.24 -10.12 38.31
N ALA A 957 -12.12 -10.86 37.22
CA ALA A 957 -11.88 -12.31 37.21
C ALA A 957 -10.38 -12.69 37.32
N ASP A 958 -9.53 -11.84 37.89
CA ASP A 958 -8.08 -12.07 37.93
C ASP A 958 -7.68 -13.33 38.72
N ASP A 959 -8.51 -13.80 39.67
CA ASP A 959 -8.23 -15.01 40.46
C ASP A 959 -8.93 -16.28 39.94
N ILE A 960 -9.60 -16.23 38.79
CA ILE A 960 -10.36 -17.37 38.22
C ILE A 960 -9.46 -18.24 37.32
N ASP A 961 -9.68 -19.56 37.34
CA ASP A 961 -9.00 -20.50 36.45
C ASP A 961 -9.36 -20.24 34.97
N ASP A 962 -8.38 -20.43 34.06
CA ASP A 962 -8.53 -20.10 32.63
C ASP A 962 -9.70 -20.83 31.95
N SER A 963 -10.05 -22.05 32.41
CA SER A 963 -11.18 -22.82 31.87
C SER A 963 -12.52 -22.21 32.27
N ASP A 964 -12.67 -21.84 33.54
CA ASP A 964 -13.90 -21.27 34.08
C ASP A 964 -14.12 -19.85 33.52
N LEU A 965 -13.04 -19.09 33.32
CA LEU A 965 -13.09 -17.79 32.64
C LEU A 965 -13.57 -17.94 31.19
N VAL A 966 -13.07 -18.93 30.45
CA VAL A 966 -13.52 -19.22 29.07
C VAL A 966 -15.01 -19.61 29.04
N GLU A 967 -15.48 -20.41 30.00
CA GLU A 967 -16.89 -20.76 30.11
C GLU A 967 -17.75 -19.53 30.42
N LEU A 968 -17.33 -18.69 31.38
CA LEU A 968 -18.03 -17.44 31.72
C LEU A 968 -18.14 -16.49 30.51
N LEU A 969 -17.05 -16.31 29.77
CA LEU A 969 -17.04 -15.45 28.58
C LEU A 969 -17.87 -16.04 27.44
N SER A 970 -17.96 -17.37 27.33
CA SER A 970 -18.85 -18.04 26.38
C SER A 970 -20.32 -17.76 26.70
N GLN A 971 -20.71 -17.89 27.98
CA GLN A 971 -22.06 -17.58 28.44
C GLN A 971 -22.41 -16.10 28.26
N LEU A 972 -21.42 -15.21 28.46
CA LEU A 972 -21.58 -13.79 28.24
C LEU A 972 -21.74 -13.45 26.74
N LEU A 973 -21.02 -14.14 25.87
CA LEU A 973 -21.03 -13.90 24.43
C LEU A 973 -22.39 -14.24 23.80
N GLU A 974 -23.01 -15.35 24.18
CA GLU A 974 -24.22 -15.88 23.53
C GLU A 974 -25.34 -14.83 23.27
N PRO A 975 -25.81 -14.04 24.25
CA PRO A 975 -26.84 -13.03 23.99
C PRO A 975 -26.36 -11.88 23.10
N PHE A 976 -25.08 -11.49 23.20
CA PHE A 976 -24.49 -10.42 22.41
C PHE A 976 -24.27 -10.84 20.96
N GLU A 977 -23.81 -12.08 20.74
CA GLU A 977 -23.66 -12.66 19.41
C GLU A 977 -25.01 -12.74 18.69
N LYS A 978 -26.07 -13.19 19.37
CA LYS A 978 -27.42 -13.21 18.81
C LYS A 978 -27.90 -11.82 18.39
N LEU A 979 -27.65 -10.80 19.22
CA LEU A 979 -27.98 -9.41 18.91
C LEU A 979 -27.18 -8.91 17.69
N TRP A 980 -25.88 -9.20 17.66
CA TRP A 980 -24.97 -8.85 16.57
C TRP A 980 -25.41 -9.46 15.24
N ILE A 981 -25.65 -10.77 15.21
CA ILE A 981 -26.06 -11.49 14.00
C ILE A 981 -27.39 -10.91 13.49
N THR A 982 -28.37 -10.75 14.38
CA THR A 982 -29.69 -10.21 14.01
C THR A 982 -29.57 -8.84 13.34
N GLN A 983 -28.78 -7.93 13.93
CA GLN A 983 -28.61 -6.60 13.35
C GLN A 983 -27.70 -6.58 12.13
N SER A 984 -26.68 -7.42 12.07
CA SER A 984 -25.78 -7.49 10.92
C SER A 984 -26.54 -7.82 9.63
N LEU A 985 -27.61 -8.62 9.71
CA LEU A 985 -28.42 -9.03 8.56
C LEU A 985 -29.35 -7.94 8.01
N THR A 986 -29.56 -6.83 8.74
CA THR A 986 -30.49 -5.76 8.30
C THR A 986 -29.84 -4.79 7.31
N GLY A 987 -28.51 -4.69 7.30
CA GLY A 987 -27.73 -3.79 6.45
C GLY A 987 -26.84 -4.50 5.43
N LYS A 988 -26.44 -3.78 4.38
CA LYS A 988 -25.44 -4.24 3.41
C LYS A 988 -24.03 -3.90 3.88
N LEU A 989 -23.14 -4.89 3.91
CA LEU A 989 -21.70 -4.68 4.20
C LEU A 989 -20.94 -4.22 2.96
N SER A 990 -21.33 -4.74 1.79
CA SER A 990 -20.72 -4.44 0.50
C SER A 990 -21.81 -4.21 -0.54
N SER A 991 -21.54 -3.35 -1.53
CA SER A 991 -22.41 -3.23 -2.71
C SER A 991 -22.55 -4.56 -3.46
N CYS A 992 -21.54 -5.44 -3.37
CA CYS A 992 -21.55 -6.76 -4.00
C CYS A 992 -22.59 -7.72 -3.42
N GLU A 993 -23.13 -7.47 -2.22
CA GLU A 993 -24.18 -8.30 -1.64
C GLU A 993 -25.49 -8.25 -2.42
N ALA A 994 -25.73 -7.16 -3.17
CA ALA A 994 -26.84 -7.10 -4.11
C ALA A 994 -26.76 -8.21 -5.16
N LEU A 995 -25.54 -8.58 -5.57
CA LEU A 995 -25.28 -9.61 -6.56
C LEU A 995 -25.40 -11.04 -6.00
N LEU A 996 -25.68 -11.22 -4.70
CA LEU A 996 -25.98 -12.55 -4.15
C LEU A 996 -27.33 -13.07 -4.66
N ASP A 997 -28.27 -12.17 -4.98
CA ASP A 997 -29.47 -12.52 -5.74
C ASP A 997 -29.08 -13.02 -7.13
N THR A 998 -29.37 -14.30 -7.39
CA THR A 998 -28.98 -14.97 -8.63
C THR A 998 -29.71 -14.39 -9.84
N ASN A 999 -30.97 -13.95 -9.69
CA ASN A 999 -31.75 -13.38 -10.79
C ASN A 999 -31.20 -12.01 -11.22
N LEU A 1000 -30.85 -11.17 -10.24
CA LEU A 1000 -30.21 -9.88 -10.53
C LEU A 1000 -28.83 -10.09 -11.16
N PHE A 1001 -28.04 -11.03 -10.64
CA PHE A 1001 -26.73 -11.34 -11.18
C PHE A 1001 -26.79 -11.84 -12.62
N ASP A 1002 -27.75 -12.70 -12.96
CA ASP A 1002 -27.94 -13.17 -14.34
C ASP A 1002 -28.26 -12.00 -15.28
N ARG A 1003 -29.14 -11.07 -14.87
CA ARG A 1003 -29.44 -9.85 -15.63
C ARG A 1003 -28.21 -8.94 -15.82
N VAL A 1004 -27.41 -8.77 -14.76
CA VAL A 1004 -26.15 -8.01 -14.81
C VAL A 1004 -25.15 -8.68 -15.76
N ARG A 1005 -25.02 -10.01 -15.70
CA ARG A 1005 -24.17 -10.79 -16.62
C ARG A 1005 -24.60 -10.56 -18.06
N ASP A 1006 -25.89 -10.73 -18.36
CA ASP A 1006 -26.40 -10.61 -19.72
C ASP A 1006 -26.23 -9.18 -20.27
N PHE A 1007 -26.41 -8.16 -19.42
CA PHE A 1007 -26.13 -6.76 -19.75
C PHE A 1007 -24.65 -6.53 -20.07
N ILE A 1008 -23.74 -7.05 -19.24
CA ILE A 1008 -22.29 -6.92 -19.45
C ILE A 1008 -21.86 -7.67 -20.72
N GLU A 1009 -22.36 -8.89 -20.96
CA GLU A 1009 -22.00 -9.66 -22.16
C GLU A 1009 -22.50 -9.00 -23.44
N THR A 1010 -23.65 -8.32 -23.40
CA THR A 1010 -24.26 -7.67 -24.57
C THR A 1010 -23.66 -6.29 -24.85
N TYR A 1011 -23.50 -5.45 -23.82
CA TYR A 1011 -23.17 -4.02 -23.95
C TYR A 1011 -21.81 -3.63 -23.37
N GLY A 1012 -21.21 -4.48 -22.53
CA GLY A 1012 -20.03 -4.12 -21.73
C GLY A 1012 -18.79 -3.79 -22.55
N GLN A 1013 -18.67 -4.31 -23.79
CA GLN A 1013 -17.53 -4.04 -24.67
C GLN A 1013 -17.40 -2.55 -25.04
N ASP A 1014 -18.54 -1.86 -25.19
CA ASP A 1014 -18.55 -0.49 -25.71
C ASP A 1014 -18.52 0.55 -24.58
N ILE A 1015 -18.84 0.14 -23.34
CA ILE A 1015 -18.98 1.03 -22.18
C ILE A 1015 -17.77 0.90 -21.24
N PHE A 1016 -17.36 -0.31 -20.90
CA PHE A 1016 -16.33 -0.56 -19.89
C PHE A 1016 -14.91 -0.53 -20.48
N HIS A 1017 -14.63 0.49 -21.28
CA HIS A 1017 -13.30 0.73 -21.83
C HIS A 1017 -12.37 1.40 -20.80
N PRO A 1018 -11.03 1.34 -20.96
CA PRO A 1018 -10.07 1.80 -19.95
C PRO A 1018 -10.31 3.23 -19.44
N ARG A 1019 -10.61 4.18 -20.34
CA ARG A 1019 -10.92 5.58 -19.97
C ARG A 1019 -12.18 5.73 -19.12
N PHE A 1020 -13.22 4.92 -19.36
CA PHE A 1020 -14.44 4.94 -18.54
C PHE A 1020 -14.19 4.32 -17.16
N MET A 1021 -13.36 3.27 -17.12
CA MET A 1021 -13.04 2.50 -15.93
C MET A 1021 -11.96 3.15 -15.05
N THR A 1022 -11.77 4.47 -15.12
CA THR A 1022 -10.96 5.21 -14.14
C THR A 1022 -11.80 5.48 -12.89
N LEU A 1023 -11.20 5.38 -11.70
CA LEU A 1023 -11.93 5.57 -10.44
C LEU A 1023 -12.63 6.94 -10.36
N GLY A 1024 -11.95 8.00 -10.80
CA GLY A 1024 -12.51 9.35 -10.82
C GLY A 1024 -13.78 9.44 -11.70
N ASN A 1025 -13.75 8.84 -12.89
CA ASN A 1025 -14.91 8.83 -13.79
C ASN A 1025 -16.05 7.96 -13.25
N LEU A 1026 -15.76 6.77 -12.68
CA LEU A 1026 -16.79 5.92 -12.05
C LEU A 1026 -17.54 6.67 -10.94
N LEU A 1027 -16.80 7.36 -10.06
CA LEU A 1027 -17.37 8.18 -8.99
C LEU A 1027 -18.14 9.39 -9.54
N GLY A 1028 -17.61 10.05 -10.56
CA GLY A 1028 -18.28 11.17 -11.24
C GLY A 1028 -19.63 10.78 -11.84
N VAL A 1029 -19.70 9.65 -12.54
CA VAL A 1029 -20.95 9.10 -13.11
C VAL A 1029 -21.95 8.73 -12.01
N MET A 1030 -21.48 8.08 -10.93
CA MET A 1030 -22.34 7.73 -9.79
C MET A 1030 -22.93 8.96 -9.10
N ARG A 1031 -22.14 10.03 -8.94
CA ARG A 1031 -22.59 11.28 -8.31
C ARG A 1031 -23.53 12.08 -9.21
N HIS A 1032 -23.17 12.22 -10.48
CA HIS A 1032 -24.01 12.94 -11.46
C HIS A 1032 -25.34 12.21 -11.72
N GLY A 1033 -25.30 10.88 -11.68
CA GLY A 1033 -26.44 9.98 -11.82
C GLY A 1033 -26.37 9.19 -13.13
N THR A 1034 -26.59 7.87 -13.05
CA THR A 1034 -26.53 6.97 -14.21
C THR A 1034 -27.56 7.32 -15.29
N ASP A 1035 -28.76 7.79 -14.91
CA ASP A 1035 -29.79 8.23 -15.88
C ASP A 1035 -29.32 9.44 -16.69
N LYS A 1036 -28.67 10.43 -16.05
CA LYS A 1036 -28.15 11.62 -16.74
C LYS A 1036 -26.98 11.28 -17.66
N TYR A 1037 -26.10 10.39 -17.21
CA TYR A 1037 -25.03 9.86 -18.05
C TYR A 1037 -25.59 9.17 -19.31
N LEU A 1038 -26.63 8.35 -19.16
CA LEU A 1038 -27.29 7.70 -20.30
C LEU A 1038 -27.97 8.70 -21.24
N ARG A 1039 -28.56 9.79 -20.72
CA ARG A 1039 -29.10 10.89 -21.56
C ARG A 1039 -28.00 11.59 -22.35
N ALA A 1040 -26.87 11.90 -21.71
CA ALA A 1040 -25.74 12.53 -22.39
C ALA A 1040 -25.19 11.65 -23.54
N LEU A 1041 -25.19 10.31 -23.34
CA LEU A 1041 -24.84 9.34 -24.38
C LEU A 1041 -25.86 9.28 -25.53
N GLU A 1042 -27.16 9.47 -25.26
CA GLU A 1042 -28.20 9.58 -26.30
C GLU A 1042 -28.09 10.90 -27.08
N GLU A 1043 -27.80 12.01 -26.39
CA GLU A 1043 -27.77 13.37 -26.95
C GLU A 1043 -26.49 13.66 -27.76
N ASN A 1044 -25.36 13.03 -27.42
CA ASN A 1044 -24.06 13.24 -28.09
C ASN A 1044 -23.43 11.90 -28.54
N PRO A 1045 -24.00 11.21 -29.54
CA PRO A 1045 -23.45 9.95 -30.03
C PRO A 1045 -22.11 10.19 -30.74
N ASP A 1046 -21.08 9.40 -30.41
CA ASP A 1046 -19.82 9.38 -31.15
C ASP A 1046 -20.05 8.71 -32.53
N PRO A 1047 -19.96 9.47 -33.65
CA PRO A 1047 -20.23 8.93 -34.98
C PRO A 1047 -19.09 8.02 -35.49
N LEU A 1048 -17.89 8.10 -34.92
CA LEU A 1048 -16.74 7.26 -35.28
C LEU A 1048 -16.74 5.94 -34.50
N HIS A 1049 -17.30 5.92 -33.29
CA HIS A 1049 -17.37 4.74 -32.41
C HIS A 1049 -18.78 4.56 -31.82
N PRO A 1050 -19.73 4.00 -32.59
CA PRO A 1050 -21.12 3.87 -32.13
C PRO A 1050 -21.24 2.91 -30.93
N VAL A 1051 -21.82 3.39 -29.84
CA VAL A 1051 -22.07 2.62 -28.62
C VAL A 1051 -23.36 1.80 -28.75
N LYS A 1052 -23.30 0.46 -28.69
CA LYS A 1052 -24.50 -0.40 -28.82
C LYS A 1052 -25.57 -0.11 -27.77
N LEU A 1053 -25.18 0.27 -26.56
CA LEU A 1053 -26.15 0.62 -25.53
C LEU A 1053 -26.95 1.87 -25.93
N ALA A 1054 -26.30 2.92 -26.41
CA ALA A 1054 -26.97 4.16 -26.83
C ALA A 1054 -28.02 3.90 -27.92
N GLN A 1055 -27.74 2.99 -28.85
CA GLN A 1055 -28.69 2.58 -29.89
C GLN A 1055 -29.83 1.68 -29.38
N ALA A 1056 -29.60 0.94 -28.30
CA ALA A 1056 -30.55 -0.01 -27.73
C ALA A 1056 -31.49 0.64 -26.69
N LEU A 1057 -31.14 1.81 -26.15
CA LEU A 1057 -31.96 2.55 -25.20
C LEU A 1057 -33.31 2.94 -25.83
N GLY A 1058 -34.40 2.59 -25.16
CA GLY A 1058 -35.77 2.86 -25.61
C GLY A 1058 -36.38 1.79 -26.51
N ASP A 1059 -35.57 0.93 -27.16
CA ASP A 1059 -36.03 -0.16 -28.02
C ASP A 1059 -35.86 -1.54 -27.35
N ARG A 1060 -34.62 -1.93 -27.02
CA ARG A 1060 -34.29 -3.26 -26.45
C ARG A 1060 -34.11 -3.26 -24.94
N ILE A 1061 -33.74 -2.13 -24.37
CA ILE A 1061 -33.64 -1.93 -22.92
C ILE A 1061 -34.16 -0.54 -22.58
N THR A 1062 -34.98 -0.42 -21.53
CA THR A 1062 -35.45 0.89 -21.08
C THR A 1062 -34.31 1.64 -20.39
N ARG A 1063 -34.29 2.97 -20.51
CA ARG A 1063 -33.29 3.80 -19.83
C ARG A 1063 -33.30 3.60 -18.32
N GLU A 1064 -34.48 3.43 -17.73
CA GLU A 1064 -34.63 3.12 -16.30
C GLU A 1064 -33.96 1.79 -15.92
N GLU A 1065 -34.11 0.75 -16.73
CA GLU A 1065 -33.51 -0.55 -16.45
C GLU A 1065 -31.99 -0.52 -16.64
N ALA A 1066 -31.50 0.13 -17.70
CA ALA A 1066 -30.06 0.32 -17.91
C ALA A 1066 -29.44 1.14 -16.76
N ALA A 1067 -30.11 2.21 -16.32
CA ALA A 1067 -29.68 3.03 -15.18
C ALA A 1067 -29.62 2.22 -13.88
N ARG A 1068 -30.60 1.33 -13.65
CA ARG A 1068 -30.61 0.41 -12.49
C ARG A 1068 -29.44 -0.56 -12.54
N LEU A 1069 -29.18 -1.22 -13.67
CA LEU A 1069 -28.06 -2.16 -13.80
C LEU A 1069 -26.71 -1.48 -13.61
N LEU A 1070 -26.51 -0.28 -14.20
CA LEU A 1070 -25.30 0.51 -13.96
C LEU A 1070 -25.17 0.94 -12.49
N SER A 1071 -26.27 1.29 -11.83
CA SER A 1071 -26.27 1.64 -10.40
C SER A 1071 -25.93 0.46 -9.47
N VAL A 1072 -25.95 -0.78 -9.98
CA VAL A 1072 -25.45 -1.97 -9.26
C VAL A 1072 -23.99 -2.25 -9.63
N ILE A 1073 -23.61 -2.13 -10.91
CA ILE A 1073 -22.27 -2.48 -11.40
C ILE A 1073 -21.21 -1.49 -10.90
N LEU A 1074 -21.44 -0.18 -11.08
CA LEU A 1074 -20.41 0.84 -10.82
C LEU A 1074 -19.97 0.87 -9.35
N PRO A 1075 -20.86 0.81 -8.35
CA PRO A 1075 -20.43 0.76 -6.95
C PRO A 1075 -19.62 -0.50 -6.62
N CYS A 1076 -19.98 -1.67 -7.18
CA CYS A 1076 -19.24 -2.91 -6.94
C CYS A 1076 -17.79 -2.81 -7.42
N VAL A 1077 -17.57 -2.17 -8.57
CA VAL A 1077 -16.21 -1.95 -9.13
C VAL A 1077 -15.47 -0.85 -8.38
N ALA A 1078 -16.13 0.27 -8.08
CA ALA A 1078 -15.51 1.40 -7.39
C ALA A 1078 -15.05 1.02 -5.96
N GLU A 1079 -15.84 0.24 -5.23
CA GLU A 1079 -15.46 -0.29 -3.90
C GLU A 1079 -14.29 -1.29 -3.95
N ASN A 1080 -14.09 -1.97 -5.09
CA ASN A 1080 -13.10 -3.03 -5.27
C ASN A 1080 -12.16 -2.70 -6.45
N PHE A 1081 -11.72 -1.44 -6.52
CA PHE A 1081 -11.00 -0.93 -7.69
C PHE A 1081 -9.60 -1.53 -7.84
N ASP A 1082 -8.95 -1.84 -6.72
CA ASP A 1082 -7.63 -2.49 -6.73
C ASP A 1082 -7.75 -3.95 -7.18
N GLU A 1083 -8.80 -4.66 -6.78
CA GLU A 1083 -9.11 -5.99 -7.31
C GLU A 1083 -9.45 -5.94 -8.81
N PHE A 1084 -10.11 -4.88 -9.28
CA PHE A 1084 -10.36 -4.67 -10.70
C PHE A 1084 -9.05 -4.49 -11.50
N LYS A 1085 -8.14 -3.64 -11.01
CA LYS A 1085 -6.80 -3.49 -11.62
C LYS A 1085 -6.06 -4.81 -11.67
N ASP A 1086 -6.11 -5.55 -10.57
CA ASP A 1086 -5.44 -6.83 -10.47
C ASP A 1086 -6.04 -7.89 -11.40
N PHE A 1087 -7.36 -7.94 -11.50
CA PHE A 1087 -8.05 -8.84 -12.41
C PHE A 1087 -7.66 -8.60 -13.87
N ASN A 1088 -7.49 -7.34 -14.27
CA ASN A 1088 -7.08 -7.00 -15.63
C ASN A 1088 -5.60 -7.32 -15.92
N SER A 1089 -4.72 -7.26 -14.93
CA SER A 1089 -3.29 -7.57 -15.12
C SER A 1089 -2.98 -9.07 -15.05
N SER A 1090 -3.74 -9.82 -14.26
CA SER A 1090 -3.45 -11.24 -13.95
C SER A 1090 -4.30 -12.26 -14.71
N SER A 1091 -5.45 -11.86 -15.26
CA SER A 1091 -6.32 -12.82 -15.96
C SER A 1091 -5.85 -13.09 -17.40
N THR A 1092 -5.86 -14.37 -17.79
CA THR A 1092 -5.56 -14.79 -19.18
C THR A 1092 -6.75 -14.65 -20.12
N LEU A 1093 -7.90 -14.23 -19.59
CA LEU A 1093 -9.10 -13.91 -20.35
C LEU A 1093 -8.95 -12.48 -20.87
N SER A 1094 -8.91 -12.30 -22.19
CA SER A 1094 -8.94 -10.97 -22.77
C SER A 1094 -10.28 -10.28 -22.44
N ASN A 1095 -10.27 -9.40 -21.44
CA ASN A 1095 -11.45 -8.64 -21.04
C ASN A 1095 -11.48 -7.31 -21.80
N TYR A 1096 -12.41 -7.19 -22.75
CA TYR A 1096 -12.68 -5.93 -23.47
C TYR A 1096 -13.81 -5.13 -22.81
N GLY A 1097 -14.16 -5.43 -21.56
CA GLY A 1097 -15.33 -4.91 -20.85
C GLY A 1097 -16.50 -5.91 -20.77
N ASN A 1098 -16.63 -6.80 -21.76
CA ASN A 1098 -17.70 -7.82 -21.81
C ASN A 1098 -17.50 -9.01 -20.85
N LYS A 1099 -16.34 -9.12 -20.19
CA LYS A 1099 -16.04 -10.17 -19.19
C LYS A 1099 -15.95 -9.63 -17.76
N LEU A 1100 -16.39 -8.39 -17.53
CA LEU A 1100 -16.45 -7.79 -16.20
C LEU A 1100 -17.31 -8.61 -15.20
N HIS A 1101 -18.31 -9.36 -15.67
CA HIS A 1101 -19.13 -10.24 -14.83
C HIS A 1101 -18.32 -11.36 -14.15
N VAL A 1102 -17.16 -11.73 -14.70
CA VAL A 1102 -16.26 -12.73 -14.09
C VAL A 1102 -15.63 -12.15 -12.83
N LEU A 1103 -15.15 -10.90 -12.88
CA LEU A 1103 -14.70 -10.17 -11.70
C LEU A 1103 -15.81 -10.10 -10.65
N LEU A 1104 -17.01 -9.69 -11.07
CA LEU A 1104 -18.17 -9.62 -10.16
C LEU A 1104 -18.49 -10.98 -9.52
N SER A 1105 -18.22 -12.10 -10.19
CA SER A 1105 -18.37 -13.45 -9.62
C SER A 1105 -17.38 -13.70 -8.47
N PHE A 1106 -16.12 -13.26 -8.61
CA PHE A 1106 -15.15 -13.33 -7.51
C PHE A 1106 -15.55 -12.41 -6.36
N LEU A 1107 -16.01 -11.20 -6.66
CA LEU A 1107 -16.47 -10.25 -5.63
C LEU A 1107 -17.69 -10.76 -4.86
N ARG A 1108 -18.57 -11.57 -5.49
CA ARG A 1108 -19.66 -12.26 -4.77
C ARG A 1108 -19.12 -13.23 -3.72
N VAL A 1109 -18.09 -14.01 -4.06
CA VAL A 1109 -17.45 -14.94 -3.11
C VAL A 1109 -16.76 -14.16 -1.98
N LYS A 1110 -16.06 -13.07 -2.32
CA LYS A 1110 -15.47 -12.15 -1.35
C LYS A 1110 -16.53 -11.59 -0.39
N ALA A 1111 -17.66 -11.12 -0.90
CA ALA A 1111 -18.76 -10.60 -0.08
C ALA A 1111 -19.33 -11.66 0.88
N VAL A 1112 -19.47 -12.92 0.44
CA VAL A 1112 -19.87 -14.03 1.34
C VAL A 1112 -18.83 -14.26 2.44
N PHE A 1113 -17.55 -14.23 2.08
CA PHE A 1113 -16.46 -14.38 3.05
C PHE A 1113 -16.44 -13.23 4.06
N GLU A 1114 -16.50 -11.98 3.60
CA GLU A 1114 -16.52 -10.78 4.45
C GLU A 1114 -17.72 -10.80 5.40
N ARG A 1115 -18.89 -11.23 4.92
CA ARG A 1115 -20.08 -11.41 5.76
C ARG A 1115 -19.87 -12.43 6.87
N ARG A 1116 -19.24 -13.57 6.57
CA ARG A 1116 -18.92 -14.59 7.58
C ARG A 1116 -17.88 -14.08 8.58
N ALA A 1117 -16.83 -13.41 8.11
CA ALA A 1117 -15.83 -12.79 8.97
C ALA A 1117 -16.47 -11.74 9.89
N TRP A 1118 -17.41 -10.95 9.36
CA TRP A 1118 -18.17 -9.97 10.12
C TRP A 1118 -19.02 -10.58 11.23
N MET A 1119 -19.64 -11.75 10.99
CA MET A 1119 -20.40 -12.47 12.01
C MET A 1119 -19.52 -12.95 13.18
N LEU A 1120 -18.24 -13.21 12.94
CA LEU A 1120 -17.29 -13.68 13.96
C LEU A 1120 -16.67 -12.56 14.82
N VAL A 1121 -16.94 -11.28 14.51
CA VAL A 1121 -16.38 -10.13 15.25
C VAL A 1121 -16.55 -10.24 16.77
N PRO A 1122 -17.72 -10.58 17.32
CA PRO A 1122 -17.89 -10.74 18.77
C PRO A 1122 -16.94 -11.80 19.37
N ALA A 1123 -16.83 -12.98 18.74
CA ALA A 1123 -15.94 -14.04 19.22
C ALA A 1123 -14.46 -13.65 19.14
N LEU A 1124 -14.07 -12.87 18.12
CA LEU A 1124 -12.72 -12.34 17.99
C LEU A 1124 -12.42 -11.28 19.07
N SER A 1125 -13.39 -10.45 19.45
CA SER A 1125 -13.24 -9.49 20.54
C SER A 1125 -12.98 -10.15 21.90
N VAL A 1126 -13.57 -11.34 22.16
CA VAL A 1126 -13.26 -12.13 23.36
C VAL A 1126 -11.80 -12.56 23.38
N HIS A 1127 -11.31 -13.10 22.26
CA HIS A 1127 -9.91 -13.47 22.14
C HIS A 1127 -8.97 -12.26 22.35
N GLU A 1128 -9.30 -11.11 21.74
CA GLU A 1128 -8.53 -9.87 21.92
C GLU A 1128 -8.48 -9.43 23.40
N ALA A 1129 -9.63 -9.46 24.10
CA ALA A 1129 -9.70 -9.11 25.51
C ALA A 1129 -8.84 -10.04 26.39
N LEU A 1130 -8.86 -11.35 26.14
CA LEU A 1130 -8.02 -12.32 26.86
C LEU A 1130 -6.52 -12.06 26.65
N VAL A 1131 -6.12 -11.68 25.43
CA VAL A 1131 -4.73 -11.32 25.12
C VAL A 1131 -4.33 -10.02 25.83
N LYS A 1132 -5.18 -8.99 25.81
CA LYS A 1132 -4.95 -7.72 26.53
C LYS A 1132 -4.85 -7.92 28.04
N ALA A 1133 -5.66 -8.81 28.60
CA ALA A 1133 -5.62 -9.23 30.00
C ALA A 1133 -4.41 -10.11 30.35
N LYS A 1134 -3.51 -10.39 29.39
CA LYS A 1134 -2.31 -11.23 29.56
C LYS A 1134 -2.63 -12.66 30.00
N ARG A 1135 -3.72 -13.25 29.50
CA ARG A 1135 -4.17 -14.63 29.74
C ARG A 1135 -3.99 -15.53 28.50
N PRO A 1136 -2.74 -15.88 28.10
CA PRO A 1136 -2.49 -16.56 26.83
C PRO A 1136 -3.01 -18.00 26.77
N LYS A 1137 -3.18 -18.67 27.91
CA LYS A 1137 -3.74 -20.03 27.98
C LYS A 1137 -5.25 -20.01 27.71
N ALA A 1138 -5.99 -19.14 28.38
CA ALA A 1138 -7.41 -18.91 28.10
C ALA A 1138 -7.64 -18.51 26.64
N ALA A 1139 -6.83 -17.60 26.09
CA ALA A 1139 -6.90 -17.20 24.68
C ALA A 1139 -6.72 -18.39 23.71
N LYS A 1140 -5.78 -19.30 23.99
CA LYS A 1140 -5.59 -20.53 23.20
C LYS A 1140 -6.75 -21.51 23.33
N LEU A 1141 -7.32 -21.67 24.53
CA LEU A 1141 -8.50 -22.51 24.74
C LEU A 1141 -9.69 -21.98 23.94
N TRP A 1142 -9.92 -20.67 24.00
CA TRP A 1142 -10.94 -19.98 23.20
C TRP A 1142 -10.73 -20.16 21.71
N GLN A 1143 -9.48 -19.96 21.23
CA GLN A 1143 -9.14 -20.16 19.81
C GLN A 1143 -9.46 -21.59 19.34
N LYS A 1144 -9.16 -22.60 20.17
CA LYS A 1144 -9.47 -24.00 19.85
C LYS A 1144 -10.98 -24.24 19.78
N GLN A 1145 -11.75 -23.74 20.75
CA GLN A 1145 -13.21 -23.86 20.74
C GLN A 1145 -13.82 -23.18 19.50
N LEU A 1146 -13.32 -22.01 19.13
CA LEU A 1146 -13.78 -21.31 17.93
C LEU A 1146 -13.46 -22.11 16.65
N ALA A 1147 -12.25 -22.65 16.54
CA ALA A 1147 -11.85 -23.48 15.40
C ALA A 1147 -12.64 -24.79 15.30
N ASP A 1148 -13.07 -25.37 16.42
CA ASP A 1148 -13.93 -26.56 16.44
C ASP A 1148 -15.39 -26.22 16.04
N ALA A 1149 -15.82 -24.97 16.22
CA ALA A 1149 -17.18 -24.50 15.93
C ALA A 1149 -17.38 -23.92 14.52
N THR A 1150 -16.33 -23.41 13.87
CA THR A 1150 -16.34 -22.79 12.53
C THR A 1150 -15.77 -23.69 11.45
#